data_AF-A0A194XCD1-F1
#
_entry.id   AF-A0A194XCD1-F1
#
_cell.length_a   1.000
_cell.length_b   1.000
_cell.length_c   1.000
_cell.angle_alpha   90.00
_cell.angle_beta   90.00
_cell.angle_gamma   90.00
#
_symmetry.space_group_name_H-M   'P 1'
#
loop_
_entity.id
_entity.type
_entity.pdbx_description
1 polymer ?
#
loop_
_entity_poly.entity_id
_entity_poly.type
_entity_poly.pdbx_seq_one_letter_code
_entity_poly.pdbx_strand_id
1 'polypeptide(L)'
;MSYFPDGLRGADSHDGLAADEIAADIVSNSDALSDDTDKTAVQDNANSPRTPTPDIAKEKAEPIYASDEINDDDAAAAAEDDAANELPWHVRRIVSLHDDTTLPTITFRYFLLVLIFVPPGAFLEQLNMFRTTSAPYSIFFVQIAANYVGDWLAKTLPAWVVRIPFTKKSFSLNPGPFSVKEHVLVVIAAASGATYNLAWTPLSLSELYFKERLHPLIWICFMWAIVWTGYSYAAIARQFLVYDPQLPWFDALCQTALFETQTLQREHPSPVSRKQMKVFFLALVTVFFWQFLPEYVFPMLSSMAFLCWVAPHNATANFLSSGLGGMAFLNLSFDWSTMANLSNMGSLFLTPFYTQMVVFLAFVANCWILLPAANWGGLGSWHLHLMSLSLFQENGNDYPILELITPEITFNQTVYDQNGPVFVGTQLLWNMFFDYASYTSVLTWMALFGYPHLKAIFLKFKARQTAKTKISVNEQYTDPLNVLMRSYPEIPLWWFIALFLASFTIIITILASGHLYIPIWTYILALVTGAVVVVPLGWLYAVSNFQLPIGTTNELLYGLMINAVSGHKSPVGASVYSSIAGDAWYRAQYMLQDQKLGHYLHVPPRTVFFSQMLGSFVGVPINYAVIRWVIDTKGDYLNGTLEDLTHEWTGQSLTSSLTMATQYVLIGPKRLFSGELYHPLPYGFLVGAITPTILYGLHRRFPNAKFNLWNSTIFFCSLSNFYGNISTGYTSGIIGGFVVMYWAYRHHYELWARYNYILAAAFDSGYNFNALIIYLCFCAGTRIMMPNWWGNNWKSVERCFAMPDAADA
;
A
#
# COMPACT_ATOMS: atom_id res chain seq x y z
N MET A 1 -7.66 9.34 -26.49
CA MET A 1 -8.70 8.63 -25.73
C MET A 1 -8.23 7.20 -25.52
N SER A 2 -7.18 7.01 -24.73
CA SER A 2 -6.61 5.71 -24.36
C SER A 2 -5.93 5.96 -23.01
N TYR A 3 -6.49 5.40 -21.93
CA TYR A 3 -5.97 5.58 -20.58
C TYR A 3 -5.31 4.29 -20.07
N PHE A 4 -5.36 3.16 -20.80
CA PHE A 4 -4.87 1.87 -20.30
C PHE A 4 -4.59 0.83 -21.40
N PRO A 5 -3.75 -0.19 -21.08
CA PRO A 5 -3.18 -1.16 -22.02
C PRO A 5 -4.24 -1.97 -22.78
N ASP A 6 -3.94 -2.28 -24.04
CA ASP A 6 -4.77 -3.10 -24.92
C ASP A 6 -4.99 -4.55 -24.43
N GLY A 7 -4.36 -4.96 -23.32
CA GLY A 7 -4.49 -6.29 -22.71
C GLY A 7 -5.85 -6.66 -22.11
N LEU A 8 -6.83 -5.75 -22.11
CA LEU A 8 -8.23 -6.04 -21.71
C LEU A 8 -9.20 -6.09 -22.90
N ARG A 9 -8.72 -5.91 -24.14
CA ARG A 9 -9.49 -6.26 -25.33
C ARG A 9 -9.37 -7.77 -25.52
N GLY A 10 -10.50 -8.47 -25.46
CA GLY A 10 -10.55 -9.86 -25.91
C GLY A 10 -9.92 -9.96 -27.29
N ALA A 11 -9.03 -10.92 -27.46
CA ALA A 11 -8.45 -11.26 -28.75
C ALA A 11 -9.59 -11.73 -29.67
N ASP A 12 -10.11 -10.83 -30.50
CA ASP A 12 -10.94 -11.18 -31.64
C ASP A 12 -10.01 -11.42 -32.83
N SER A 13 -9.94 -12.71 -33.20
CA SER A 13 -9.60 -13.27 -34.52
C SER A 13 -8.25 -12.91 -35.16
N HIS A 14 -7.27 -13.77 -34.95
CA HIS A 14 -6.37 -14.23 -36.01
C HIS A 14 -6.15 -15.75 -35.86
N ASP A 15 -7.23 -16.52 -36.08
CA ASP A 15 -7.12 -17.94 -36.39
C ASP A 15 -7.06 -18.09 -37.91
N GLY A 16 -5.85 -18.30 -38.42
CA GLY A 16 -5.58 -18.76 -39.78
C GLY A 16 -4.75 -20.02 -39.70
N LEU A 17 -5.40 -21.14 -39.38
CA LEU A 17 -4.82 -22.48 -39.39
C LEU A 17 -4.32 -22.82 -40.79
N ALA A 18 -3.02 -23.08 -40.91
CA ALA A 18 -2.45 -23.83 -42.01
C ALA A 18 -2.77 -25.32 -41.81
N ALA A 19 -3.52 -25.90 -42.75
CA ALA A 19 -3.63 -27.34 -42.93
C ALA A 19 -3.60 -27.64 -44.43
N ASP A 20 -2.57 -28.38 -44.84
CA ASP A 20 -2.44 -29.02 -46.14
C ASP A 20 -3.59 -30.01 -46.39
N GLU A 21 -4.16 -30.01 -47.61
CA GLU A 21 -4.41 -31.24 -48.41
C GLU A 21 -4.99 -30.91 -49.81
N ILE A 22 -4.20 -31.23 -50.85
CA ILE A 22 -4.51 -31.97 -52.09
C ILE A 22 -5.80 -31.62 -52.89
N ALA A 23 -5.64 -31.08 -54.12
CA ALA A 23 -6.03 -31.72 -55.40
C ALA A 23 -6.23 -30.74 -56.59
N ALA A 24 -5.56 -31.07 -57.70
CA ALA A 24 -5.99 -31.00 -59.10
C ALA A 24 -6.22 -29.65 -59.82
N ASP A 25 -5.36 -29.44 -60.83
CA ASP A 25 -5.60 -29.03 -62.22
C ASP A 25 -6.51 -27.81 -62.54
N ILE A 26 -5.95 -26.86 -63.31
CA ILE A 26 -6.31 -26.55 -64.72
C ILE A 26 -5.65 -25.22 -65.15
N VAL A 27 -4.64 -25.35 -66.02
CA VAL A 27 -4.39 -24.64 -67.29
C VAL A 27 -4.97 -23.22 -67.48
N SER A 28 -4.10 -22.20 -67.63
CA SER A 28 -3.78 -21.57 -68.94
C SER A 28 -3.04 -20.23 -68.80
N ASN A 29 -1.87 -20.19 -69.46
CA ASN A 29 -1.31 -19.12 -70.30
C ASN A 29 -1.78 -17.67 -70.08
N SER A 30 -0.84 -16.74 -69.89
CA SER A 30 -0.07 -16.18 -71.02
C SER A 30 0.82 -15.02 -70.56
N ASP A 31 2.11 -15.18 -70.86
CA ASP A 31 2.95 -14.24 -71.59
C ASP A 31 3.15 -12.79 -71.10
N ALA A 32 4.36 -12.61 -70.56
CA ALA A 32 5.47 -11.93 -71.25
C ALA A 32 5.69 -10.41 -71.07
N LEU A 33 6.87 -10.19 -70.50
CA LEU A 33 7.97 -9.31 -70.93
C LEU A 33 8.01 -7.82 -70.51
N SER A 34 9.14 -7.56 -69.83
CA SER A 34 10.22 -6.63 -70.17
C SER A 34 10.33 -5.29 -69.42
N ASP A 35 11.37 -5.27 -68.58
CA ASP A 35 12.50 -4.33 -68.55
C ASP A 35 12.27 -2.82 -68.35
N ASP A 36 12.76 -2.40 -67.18
CA ASP A 36 13.85 -1.44 -66.97
C ASP A 36 13.64 0.08 -67.05
N THR A 37 14.12 0.68 -65.95
CA THR A 37 14.87 1.94 -65.79
C THR A 37 14.18 3.29 -65.56
N ASP A 38 14.64 3.88 -64.44
CA ASP A 38 15.01 5.27 -64.17
C ASP A 38 13.97 6.35 -63.79
N LYS A 39 14.04 6.70 -62.50
CA LYS A 39 14.31 8.02 -61.89
C LYS A 39 13.67 9.31 -62.45
N THR A 40 13.18 10.06 -61.44
CA THR A 40 13.18 11.53 -61.22
C THR A 40 12.01 12.41 -61.66
N ALA A 41 11.50 13.11 -60.63
CA ALA A 41 11.03 14.50 -60.57
C ALA A 41 9.58 14.88 -60.95
N VAL A 42 8.78 15.10 -59.90
CA VAL A 42 7.90 16.26 -59.60
C VAL A 42 7.02 16.84 -60.72
N GLN A 43 5.69 16.71 -60.56
CA GLN A 43 4.78 17.86 -60.66
C GLN A 43 3.40 17.59 -60.03
N ASP A 44 2.98 18.53 -59.19
CA ASP A 44 1.66 18.65 -58.56
C ASP A 44 0.53 18.70 -59.59
N ASN A 45 -0.58 18.02 -59.30
CA ASN A 45 -1.91 18.45 -59.72
C ASN A 45 -2.96 18.02 -58.69
N ALA A 46 -3.57 19.02 -58.07
CA ALA A 46 -4.70 18.91 -57.16
C ALA A 46 -5.99 18.56 -57.93
N ASN A 47 -6.75 17.58 -57.41
CA ASN A 47 -8.20 17.68 -57.15
C ASN A 47 -8.84 16.29 -56.90
N SER A 48 -9.04 15.94 -55.63
CA SER A 48 -10.16 15.08 -55.21
C SER A 48 -10.38 15.25 -53.69
N PRO A 49 -11.61 15.54 -53.23
CA PRO A 49 -11.89 15.75 -51.80
C PRO A 49 -11.94 14.41 -51.08
N ARG A 50 -11.02 14.16 -50.15
CA ARG A 50 -11.13 13.05 -49.18
C ARG A 50 -10.84 13.53 -47.76
N THR A 51 -11.90 13.38 -46.97
CA THR A 51 -12.08 13.33 -45.52
C THR A 51 -10.80 13.27 -44.67
N PRO A 52 -10.69 14.04 -43.57
CA PRO A 52 -9.53 14.02 -42.69
C PRO A 52 -9.47 12.69 -41.92
N THR A 53 -8.54 11.83 -42.29
CA THR A 53 -8.02 10.77 -41.43
C THR A 53 -7.20 11.41 -40.30
N PRO A 54 -7.39 11.02 -39.03
CA PRO A 54 -6.55 11.51 -37.94
C PRO A 54 -5.14 10.95 -38.08
N ASP A 55 -4.15 11.83 -38.08
CA ASP A 55 -2.72 11.51 -38.08
C ASP A 55 -2.34 10.60 -36.90
N ILE A 56 -2.10 9.33 -37.19
CA ILE A 56 -1.52 8.34 -36.25
C ILE A 56 0.01 8.57 -36.07
N ALA A 57 0.61 9.48 -36.83
CA ALA A 57 2.05 9.73 -36.84
C ALA A 57 2.62 10.47 -35.60
N LYS A 58 1.78 10.86 -34.62
CA LYS A 58 2.22 11.61 -33.43
C LYS A 58 2.38 10.79 -32.14
N GLU A 59 2.30 9.46 -32.21
CA GLU A 59 2.49 8.60 -31.04
C GLU A 59 3.78 7.76 -31.13
N LYS A 60 4.86 8.36 -31.63
CA LYS A 60 6.22 7.91 -31.31
C LYS A 60 6.70 8.69 -30.08
N ALA A 61 6.33 8.23 -28.90
CA ALA A 61 6.92 8.73 -27.67
C ALA A 61 8.28 8.04 -27.48
N GLU A 62 9.35 8.65 -27.97
CA GLU A 62 10.71 8.23 -27.65
C GLU A 62 10.88 8.20 -26.11
N PRO A 63 11.60 7.20 -25.56
CA PRO A 63 11.96 7.25 -24.15
C PRO A 63 12.73 8.55 -23.89
N ILE A 64 12.40 9.29 -22.82
CA ILE A 64 13.15 10.51 -22.43
C ILE A 64 14.66 10.21 -22.21
N TYR A 65 14.99 8.92 -22.11
CA TYR A 65 16.31 8.40 -21.76
C TYR A 65 17.13 7.88 -22.95
N ALA A 66 16.67 8.04 -24.20
CA ALA A 66 17.56 7.89 -25.35
C ALA A 66 18.49 9.12 -25.43
N SER A 67 19.79 8.87 -25.42
CA SER A 67 20.80 9.89 -25.70
C SER A 67 20.69 10.34 -27.16
N ASP A 68 20.56 11.65 -27.38
CA ASP A 68 20.75 12.28 -28.69
C ASP A 68 22.24 12.19 -29.10
N GLU A 69 22.70 11.00 -29.49
CA GLU A 69 23.86 10.82 -30.36
C GLU A 69 23.45 9.88 -31.49
N ILE A 70 22.90 10.46 -32.55
CA ILE A 70 22.70 9.77 -33.82
C ILE A 70 24.08 9.64 -34.49
N ASN A 71 24.59 8.41 -34.57
CA ASN A 71 25.56 7.98 -35.58
C ASN A 71 25.40 6.48 -35.86
N ASP A 72 25.06 6.17 -37.11
CA ASP A 72 25.29 4.95 -37.92
C ASP A 72 25.17 3.55 -37.28
N ASP A 73 24.07 3.25 -36.59
CA ASP A 73 23.63 1.85 -36.34
C ASP A 73 22.08 1.73 -36.39
N ASP A 74 21.49 2.18 -37.51
CA ASP A 74 20.03 2.26 -37.73
C ASP A 74 19.29 0.90 -37.70
N ALA A 75 20.01 -0.23 -37.74
CA ALA A 75 19.39 -1.56 -37.66
C ALA A 75 19.21 -2.07 -36.22
N ALA A 76 20.11 -1.69 -35.29
CA ALA A 76 20.02 -2.09 -33.89
C ALA A 76 19.04 -1.20 -33.10
N ALA A 77 19.06 0.11 -33.35
CA ALA A 77 18.12 1.06 -32.76
C ALA A 77 16.66 0.79 -33.21
N ALA A 78 16.45 0.39 -34.47
CA ALA A 78 15.12 0.02 -34.96
C ALA A 78 14.59 -1.28 -34.33
N ALA A 79 15.46 -2.29 -34.11
CA ALA A 79 15.08 -3.52 -33.43
C ALA A 79 14.82 -3.31 -31.92
N GLU A 80 15.54 -2.38 -31.28
CA GLU A 80 15.27 -1.94 -29.91
C GLU A 80 13.95 -1.16 -29.78
N ASP A 81 13.62 -0.32 -30.77
CA ASP A 81 12.36 0.43 -30.82
C ASP A 81 11.14 -0.52 -30.98
N ASP A 82 11.27 -1.57 -31.79
CA ASP A 82 10.25 -2.60 -31.99
C ASP A 82 10.07 -3.52 -30.76
N ALA A 83 11.16 -3.96 -30.13
CA ALA A 83 11.07 -4.79 -28.92
C ALA A 83 10.53 -3.99 -27.72
N ALA A 84 10.86 -2.71 -27.61
CA ALA A 84 10.35 -1.83 -26.57
C ALA A 84 8.84 -1.54 -26.71
N ASN A 85 8.25 -1.68 -27.90
CA ASN A 85 6.81 -1.55 -28.12
C ASN A 85 5.98 -2.64 -27.41
N GLU A 86 6.57 -3.77 -27.03
CA GLU A 86 5.88 -4.82 -26.26
C GLU A 86 5.62 -4.42 -24.80
N LEU A 87 6.39 -3.44 -24.27
CA LEU A 87 6.22 -2.94 -22.91
C LEU A 87 5.13 -1.85 -22.85
N PRO A 88 4.34 -1.78 -21.77
CA PRO A 88 3.44 -0.67 -21.58
C PRO A 88 4.20 0.66 -21.57
N TRP A 89 3.63 1.68 -22.23
CA TRP A 89 4.26 2.98 -22.44
C TRP A 89 4.82 3.62 -21.16
N HIS A 90 4.16 3.41 -20.01
CA HIS A 90 4.56 3.99 -18.72
C HIS A 90 5.77 3.28 -18.12
N VAL A 91 5.92 1.97 -18.36
CA VAL A 91 7.10 1.20 -17.94
C VAL A 91 8.27 1.52 -18.87
N ARG A 92 8.04 1.44 -20.19
CA ARG A 92 9.05 1.71 -21.23
C ARG A 92 9.76 3.05 -21.06
N ARG A 93 9.03 4.07 -20.63
CA ARG A 93 9.55 5.43 -20.49
C ARG A 93 10.44 5.60 -19.26
N ILE A 94 10.27 4.77 -18.23
CA ILE A 94 10.92 4.95 -16.93
C ILE A 94 12.07 3.97 -16.77
N VAL A 95 11.84 2.71 -17.13
CA VAL A 95 12.77 1.61 -16.95
C VAL A 95 13.82 1.64 -18.06
N SER A 96 15.10 1.62 -17.69
CA SER A 96 16.17 1.44 -18.66
C SER A 96 16.11 0.05 -19.30
N LEU A 97 16.54 -0.12 -20.55
CA LEU A 97 16.60 -1.44 -21.22
C LEU A 97 18.04 -1.97 -21.32
N HIS A 98 18.93 -1.41 -20.51
CA HIS A 98 20.34 -1.75 -20.49
C HIS A 98 20.71 -2.29 -19.11
N ASP A 99 21.47 -3.38 -19.08
CA ASP A 99 21.90 -4.01 -17.83
C ASP A 99 23.36 -4.47 -17.87
N ASP A 100 24.14 -4.04 -16.89
CA ASP A 100 25.50 -4.52 -16.65
C ASP A 100 25.51 -5.59 -15.54
N THR A 101 25.67 -6.84 -15.96
CA THR A 101 25.70 -8.02 -15.08
C THR A 101 26.93 -8.10 -14.18
N THR A 102 27.97 -7.29 -14.41
CA THR A 102 29.23 -7.32 -13.67
C THR A 102 29.23 -6.43 -12.43
N LEU A 103 28.25 -5.53 -12.29
CA LEU A 103 28.16 -4.58 -11.18
C LEU A 103 28.05 -5.28 -9.82
N PRO A 104 28.80 -4.83 -8.79
CA PRO A 104 28.71 -5.40 -7.46
C PRO A 104 27.35 -5.10 -6.83
N THR A 105 26.84 -6.08 -6.07
CA THR A 105 25.51 -6.02 -5.43
C THR A 105 25.62 -5.98 -3.90
N ILE A 106 26.14 -7.05 -3.28
CA ILE A 106 26.33 -7.14 -1.82
C ILE A 106 27.78 -6.82 -1.49
N THR A 107 28.04 -5.64 -0.91
CA THR A 107 29.37 -5.24 -0.43
C THR A 107 29.37 -4.94 1.07
N PHE A 108 30.53 -4.59 1.65
CA PHE A 108 30.60 -4.13 3.02
C PHE A 108 29.77 -2.85 3.27
N ARG A 109 29.76 -1.92 2.31
CA ARG A 109 29.01 -0.66 2.43
C ARG A 109 27.51 -0.93 2.53
N TYR A 110 26.99 -1.84 1.72
CA TYR A 110 25.63 -2.34 1.83
C TYR A 110 25.27 -2.74 3.28
N PHE A 111 26.04 -3.60 3.94
CA PHE A 111 25.75 -4.01 5.32
C PHE A 111 25.80 -2.83 6.30
N LEU A 112 26.79 -1.93 6.15
CA LEU A 112 26.91 -0.74 6.98
C LEU A 112 25.69 0.19 6.83
N LEU A 113 25.27 0.46 5.59
CA LEU A 113 24.12 1.33 5.31
C LEU A 113 22.81 0.71 5.80
N VAL A 114 22.63 -0.60 5.66
CA VAL A 114 21.47 -1.32 6.22
C VAL A 114 21.38 -1.13 7.73
N LEU A 115 22.51 -1.26 8.46
CA LEU A 115 22.56 -1.04 9.90
C LEU A 115 22.38 0.43 10.32
N ILE A 116 22.58 1.38 9.40
CA ILE A 116 22.35 2.81 9.67
C ILE A 116 20.89 3.18 9.44
N PHE A 117 20.27 2.70 8.36
CA PHE A 117 18.93 3.15 7.93
C PHE A 117 17.78 2.28 8.41
N VAL A 118 17.98 0.99 8.69
CA VAL A 118 16.90 0.12 9.21
C VAL A 118 16.54 0.46 10.66
N PRO A 119 17.50 0.59 11.60
CA PRO A 119 17.15 0.78 13.02
C PRO A 119 16.33 2.02 13.35
N PRO A 120 16.66 3.23 12.85
CA PRO A 120 15.88 4.42 13.14
C PRO A 120 14.47 4.33 12.57
N GLY A 121 14.33 3.74 11.38
CA GLY A 121 13.04 3.57 10.74
C GLY A 121 12.13 2.58 11.46
N ALA A 122 12.67 1.42 11.87
CA ALA A 122 11.94 0.45 12.70
C ALA A 122 11.50 1.08 14.03
N PHE A 123 12.39 1.89 14.65
CA PHE A 123 12.07 2.59 15.88
C PHE A 123 10.89 3.56 15.70
N LEU A 124 10.94 4.44 14.70
CA LEU A 124 9.93 5.46 14.46
C LEU A 124 8.58 4.85 14.05
N GLU A 125 8.59 3.89 13.12
CA GLU A 125 7.36 3.24 12.67
C GLU A 125 6.65 2.49 13.80
N GLN A 126 7.41 1.75 14.63
CA GLN A 126 6.80 1.05 15.76
C GLN A 126 6.28 2.00 16.84
N LEU A 127 6.95 3.14 17.04
CA LEU A 127 6.52 4.17 17.97
C LEU A 127 5.21 4.82 17.55
N ASN A 128 5.04 5.09 16.25
CA ASN A 128 3.85 5.72 15.69
C ASN A 128 2.57 4.92 15.99
N MET A 129 2.65 3.60 16.14
CA MET A 129 1.48 2.77 16.45
C MET A 129 0.81 3.05 17.80
N PHE A 130 1.54 3.64 18.75
CA PHE A 130 1.02 4.00 20.08
C PHE A 130 0.56 5.46 20.18
N ARG A 131 0.85 6.28 19.16
CA ARG A 131 0.65 7.72 19.17
C ARG A 131 -0.52 8.13 18.28
N THR A 132 -1.14 9.27 18.60
CA THR A 132 -2.17 9.90 17.76
C THR A 132 -1.56 10.58 16.54
N THR A 133 -0.42 11.26 16.72
CA THR A 133 0.33 11.91 15.64
C THR A 133 1.43 10.98 15.11
N SER A 134 1.43 10.72 13.80
CA SER A 134 2.41 9.86 13.14
C SER A 134 3.48 10.68 12.42
N ALA A 135 4.75 10.31 12.58
CA ALA A 135 5.86 10.82 11.77
C ALA A 135 6.42 9.66 10.92
N PRO A 136 5.91 9.44 9.70
CA PRO A 136 6.27 8.28 8.90
C PRO A 136 7.75 8.30 8.51
N TYR A 137 8.37 7.13 8.51
CA TYR A 137 9.72 6.96 8.03
C TYR A 137 9.72 6.76 6.51
N SER A 138 10.04 7.82 5.77
CA SER A 138 9.99 7.79 4.32
C SER A 138 11.06 6.90 3.70
N ILE A 139 10.63 5.94 2.86
CA ILE A 139 11.56 5.13 2.07
C ILE A 139 12.30 5.95 1.01
N PHE A 140 11.65 7.00 0.46
CA PHE A 140 12.28 7.92 -0.49
C PHE A 140 13.41 8.72 0.17
N PHE A 141 13.25 9.11 1.44
CA PHE A 141 14.34 9.71 2.21
C PHE A 141 15.55 8.76 2.29
N VAL A 142 15.33 7.48 2.61
CA VAL A 142 16.39 6.48 2.65
C VAL A 142 17.06 6.35 1.28
N GLN A 143 16.28 6.31 0.20
CA GLN A 143 16.81 6.25 -1.16
C GLN A 143 17.76 7.42 -1.46
N ILE A 144 17.38 8.64 -1.10
CA ILE A 144 18.23 9.83 -1.34
C ILE A 144 19.45 9.81 -0.43
N ALA A 145 19.25 9.60 0.87
CA ALA A 145 20.32 9.62 1.86
C ALA A 145 21.36 8.52 1.59
N ALA A 146 20.91 7.31 1.25
CA ALA A 146 21.79 6.20 0.91
C ALA A 146 22.63 6.46 -0.33
N ASN A 147 22.13 7.23 -1.32
CA ASN A 147 22.92 7.59 -2.49
C ASN A 147 24.14 8.46 -2.10
N TYR A 148 23.90 9.55 -1.35
CA TYR A 148 24.97 10.47 -0.94
C TYR A 148 25.93 9.84 0.07
N VAL A 149 25.42 9.09 1.05
CA VAL A 149 26.26 8.41 2.04
C VAL A 149 27.04 7.26 1.37
N GLY A 150 26.44 6.55 0.41
CA GLY A 150 27.10 5.51 -0.38
C GLY A 150 28.26 6.05 -1.21
N ASP A 151 28.05 7.15 -1.93
CA ASP A 151 29.11 7.85 -2.69
C ASP A 151 30.21 8.39 -1.76
N TRP A 152 29.84 8.90 -0.58
CA TRP A 152 30.80 9.35 0.42
C TRP A 152 31.64 8.18 0.96
N LEU A 153 31.02 7.03 1.26
CA LEU A 153 31.72 5.81 1.67
C LEU A 153 32.62 5.27 0.56
N ALA A 154 32.19 5.35 -0.70
CA ALA A 154 33.01 4.95 -1.85
C ALA A 154 34.29 5.79 -2.00
N LYS A 155 34.26 7.06 -1.58
CA LYS A 155 35.42 7.96 -1.62
C LYS A 155 36.31 7.85 -0.38
N THR A 156 35.73 7.55 0.78
CA THR A 156 36.44 7.58 2.07
C THR A 156 36.99 6.23 2.50
N LEU A 157 36.33 5.12 2.18
CA LEU A 157 36.78 3.80 2.61
C LEU A 157 38.02 3.35 1.85
N PRO A 158 39.05 2.84 2.54
CA PRO A 158 40.22 2.28 1.89
C PRO A 158 39.87 0.97 1.16
N ALA A 159 40.49 0.73 0.01
CA ALA A 159 40.36 -0.52 -0.76
C ALA A 159 41.15 -1.68 -0.12
N TRP A 160 40.98 -1.88 1.19
CA TRP A 160 41.63 -2.94 1.94
C TRP A 160 40.85 -4.25 1.81
N VAL A 161 41.58 -5.33 1.56
CA VAL A 161 41.02 -6.68 1.57
C VAL A 161 41.13 -7.25 2.97
N VAL A 162 40.00 -7.28 3.69
CA VAL A 162 39.94 -7.83 5.05
C VAL A 162 39.72 -9.33 4.95
N ARG A 163 40.63 -10.10 5.54
CA ARG A 163 40.46 -11.55 5.73
C ARG A 163 39.63 -11.78 6.98
N ILE A 164 38.52 -12.52 6.85
CA ILE A 164 37.69 -12.86 7.99
C ILE A 164 38.49 -13.83 8.89
N PRO A 165 38.74 -13.49 10.17
CA PRO A 165 39.52 -14.33 11.05
C PRO A 165 38.88 -15.73 11.14
N PHE A 166 39.72 -16.77 11.14
CA PHE A 166 39.32 -18.20 11.15
C PHE A 166 38.62 -18.73 9.89
N THR A 167 38.56 -17.96 8.79
CA THR A 167 38.05 -18.47 7.50
C THR A 167 38.99 -18.13 6.34
N LYS A 168 38.87 -18.88 5.23
CA LYS A 168 39.59 -18.57 3.97
C LYS A 168 38.94 -17.45 3.15
N LYS A 169 37.84 -16.87 3.64
CA LYS A 169 37.09 -15.84 2.91
C LYS A 169 37.66 -14.45 3.21
N SER A 170 37.81 -13.66 2.17
CA SER A 170 38.20 -12.26 2.25
C SER A 170 37.18 -11.39 1.54
N PHE A 171 36.92 -10.19 2.06
CA PHE A 171 36.06 -9.21 1.40
C PHE A 171 36.82 -7.89 1.25
N SER A 172 36.52 -7.15 0.19
CA SER A 172 37.03 -5.78 0.02
C SER A 172 36.14 -4.82 0.79
N LEU A 173 36.75 -3.92 1.57
CA LEU A 173 36.07 -2.80 2.21
C LEU A 173 35.51 -1.80 1.18
N ASN A 174 36.20 -1.65 0.05
CA ASN A 174 35.79 -0.78 -1.04
C ASN A 174 36.10 -1.45 -2.39
N PRO A 175 35.13 -2.15 -3.01
CA PRO A 175 35.37 -2.87 -4.27
C PRO A 175 35.40 -1.97 -5.51
N GLY A 176 34.97 -0.71 -5.40
CA GLY A 176 34.87 0.21 -6.54
C GLY A 176 33.83 1.31 -6.28
N PRO A 177 33.38 2.04 -7.32
CA PRO A 177 32.31 3.02 -7.20
C PRO A 177 31.04 2.46 -6.56
N PHE A 178 30.19 3.32 -6.01
CA PHE A 178 28.91 2.90 -5.46
C PHE A 178 27.99 2.47 -6.61
N SER A 179 27.55 1.21 -6.60
CA SER A 179 26.75 0.64 -7.68
C SER A 179 25.27 0.98 -7.50
N VAL A 180 24.52 1.14 -8.61
CA VAL A 180 23.05 1.28 -8.57
C VAL A 180 22.42 0.06 -7.91
N LYS A 181 22.91 -1.15 -8.21
CA LYS A 181 22.37 -2.39 -7.63
C LYS A 181 22.63 -2.46 -6.13
N GLU A 182 23.80 -2.01 -5.68
CA GLU A 182 24.09 -1.91 -4.24
C GLU A 182 23.15 -0.92 -3.55
N HIS A 183 22.91 0.23 -4.17
CA HIS A 183 21.99 1.26 -3.68
C HIS A 183 20.55 0.76 -3.55
N VAL A 184 20.03 0.10 -4.60
CA VAL A 184 18.68 -0.47 -4.60
C VAL A 184 18.51 -1.51 -3.49
N LEU A 185 19.51 -2.38 -3.27
CA LEU A 185 19.44 -3.39 -2.22
C LEU A 185 19.38 -2.77 -0.81
N VAL A 186 20.10 -1.67 -0.55
CA VAL A 186 20.01 -0.94 0.74
C VAL A 186 18.58 -0.46 0.97
N VAL A 187 17.95 0.12 -0.05
CA VAL A 187 16.57 0.64 0.04
C VAL A 187 15.59 -0.51 0.22
N ILE A 188 15.74 -1.63 -0.50
CA ILE A 188 14.89 -2.82 -0.30
C ILE A 188 15.01 -3.37 1.14
N ALA A 189 16.23 -3.44 1.69
CA ALA A 189 16.42 -3.86 3.08
C ALA A 189 15.81 -2.86 4.08
N ALA A 190 15.85 -1.56 3.78
CA ALA A 190 15.15 -0.54 4.57
C ALA A 190 13.63 -0.70 4.46
N ALA A 191 13.06 -0.86 3.27
CA ALA A 191 11.62 -1.06 3.06
C ALA A 191 11.10 -2.30 3.81
N SER A 192 11.90 -3.36 3.87
CA SER A 192 11.52 -4.60 4.56
C SER A 192 11.68 -4.55 6.08
N GLY A 193 12.65 -3.77 6.59
CA GLY A 193 13.03 -3.73 7.99
C GLY A 193 12.51 -2.52 8.79
N ALA A 194 12.37 -1.37 8.13
CA ALA A 194 11.92 -0.11 8.73
C ALA A 194 10.40 0.01 8.69
N THR A 195 9.71 -0.99 9.23
CA THR A 195 8.25 -1.04 9.34
C THR A 195 7.84 -1.57 10.71
N TYR A 196 6.69 -1.15 11.23
CA TYR A 196 6.14 -1.68 12.48
C TYR A 196 5.78 -3.17 12.32
N ASN A 197 5.57 -3.90 13.42
CA ASN A 197 5.19 -5.32 13.38
C ASN A 197 3.82 -5.56 14.02
N LEU A 198 2.92 -6.30 13.36
CA LEU A 198 1.53 -6.48 13.80
C LEU A 198 1.36 -7.18 15.15
N ALA A 199 2.36 -7.94 15.63
CA ALA A 199 2.31 -8.54 16.96
C ALA A 199 2.31 -7.51 18.11
N TRP A 200 2.52 -6.22 17.81
CA TRP A 200 2.43 -5.15 18.80
C TRP A 200 1.06 -5.13 19.49
N THR A 201 -0.03 -5.39 18.78
CA THR A 201 -1.39 -5.38 19.34
C THR A 201 -1.58 -6.48 20.39
N PRO A 202 -1.42 -7.79 20.08
CA PRO A 202 -1.62 -8.84 21.10
C PRO A 202 -0.64 -8.72 22.27
N LEU A 203 0.61 -8.29 22.04
CA LEU A 203 1.60 -8.07 23.10
C LEU A 203 1.16 -6.94 24.04
N SER A 204 0.75 -5.80 23.48
CA SER A 204 0.33 -4.65 24.27
C SER A 204 -0.96 -4.96 25.02
N LEU A 205 -1.92 -5.66 24.40
CA LEU A 205 -3.18 -6.04 25.05
C LEU A 205 -2.93 -7.01 26.22
N SER A 206 -2.09 -8.04 26.04
CA SER A 206 -1.82 -9.01 27.10
C SER A 206 -1.15 -8.38 28.32
N GLU A 207 -0.20 -7.46 28.11
CA GLU A 207 0.51 -6.82 29.22
C GLU A 207 -0.29 -5.68 29.88
N LEU A 208 -0.94 -4.81 29.09
CA LEU A 208 -1.64 -3.63 29.63
C LEU A 208 -2.95 -3.99 30.33
N TYR A 209 -3.78 -4.83 29.71
CA TYR A 209 -5.12 -5.13 30.22
C TYR A 209 -5.18 -6.44 31.01
N PHE A 210 -4.40 -7.46 30.62
CA PHE A 210 -4.43 -8.77 31.28
C PHE A 210 -3.24 -9.01 32.24
N LYS A 211 -2.26 -8.10 32.29
CA LYS A 211 -1.07 -8.18 33.15
C LYS A 211 -0.25 -9.46 32.99
N GLU A 212 -0.31 -10.08 31.81
CA GLU A 212 0.42 -11.31 31.50
C GLU A 212 1.72 -10.99 30.76
N ARG A 213 2.85 -11.23 31.42
CA ARG A 213 4.19 -11.01 30.85
C ARG A 213 4.81 -12.31 30.37
N LEU A 214 5.05 -12.40 29.06
CA LEU A 214 5.76 -13.52 28.44
C LEU A 214 7.25 -13.22 28.27
N HIS A 215 8.06 -14.27 28.15
CA HIS A 215 9.49 -14.13 27.96
C HIS A 215 9.82 -13.41 26.62
N PRO A 216 10.75 -12.43 26.59
CA PRO A 216 11.08 -11.65 25.39
C PRO A 216 11.37 -12.47 24.13
N LEU A 217 12.08 -13.59 24.29
CA LEU A 217 12.42 -14.49 23.19
C LEU A 217 11.18 -15.06 22.49
N ILE A 218 10.10 -15.31 23.22
CA ILE A 218 8.85 -15.86 22.65
C ILE A 218 8.25 -14.83 21.70
N TRP A 219 8.16 -13.57 22.14
CA TRP A 219 7.63 -12.47 21.33
C TRP A 219 8.49 -12.18 20.11
N ILE A 220 9.82 -12.12 20.25
CA ILE A 220 10.72 -11.88 19.11
C ILE A 220 10.61 -13.02 18.09
N CYS A 221 10.61 -14.28 18.53
CA CYS A 221 10.42 -15.43 17.65
C CYS A 221 9.05 -15.42 16.97
N PHE A 222 7.99 -15.05 17.69
CA PHE A 222 6.65 -14.88 17.12
C PHE A 222 6.61 -13.78 16.06
N MET A 223 7.20 -12.62 16.34
CA MET A 223 7.30 -11.48 15.43
C MET A 223 8.08 -11.83 14.15
N TRP A 224 9.19 -12.55 14.25
CA TRP A 224 9.90 -13.06 13.07
C TRP A 224 9.05 -14.05 12.29
N ALA A 225 8.38 -14.98 12.98
CA ALA A 225 7.63 -16.03 12.32
C ALA A 225 6.42 -15.50 11.54
N ILE A 226 5.68 -14.49 12.05
CA ILE A 226 4.57 -13.90 11.28
C ILE A 226 5.07 -13.18 10.02
N VAL A 227 6.20 -12.46 10.11
CA VAL A 227 6.81 -11.77 8.95
C VAL A 227 7.29 -12.77 7.91
N TRP A 228 8.01 -13.80 8.36
CA TRP A 228 8.53 -14.85 7.48
C TRP A 228 7.42 -15.68 6.83
N THR A 229 6.29 -15.84 7.52
CA THR A 229 5.09 -16.47 6.93
C THR A 229 4.58 -15.67 5.75
N GLY A 230 4.43 -14.35 5.88
CA GLY A 230 4.00 -13.52 4.74
C GLY A 230 5.00 -13.47 3.60
N TYR A 231 6.30 -13.44 3.91
CA TYR A 231 7.34 -13.56 2.88
C TYR A 231 7.29 -14.89 2.13
N SER A 232 6.92 -15.98 2.79
CA SER A 232 6.69 -17.26 2.12
C SER A 232 5.49 -17.21 1.16
N TYR A 233 4.45 -16.43 1.48
CA TYR A 233 3.23 -16.31 0.68
C TYR A 233 3.43 -15.49 -0.59
N ALA A 234 4.40 -14.59 -0.60
CA ALA A 234 4.82 -13.92 -1.82
C ALA A 234 5.13 -14.94 -2.94
N ALA A 235 5.63 -16.15 -2.63
CA ALA A 235 5.88 -17.19 -3.64
C ALA A 235 4.64 -17.59 -4.44
N ILE A 236 3.46 -17.57 -3.80
CA ILE A 236 2.17 -17.94 -4.40
C ILE A 236 1.81 -16.89 -5.46
N ALA A 237 1.84 -15.60 -5.10
CA ALA A 237 1.43 -14.51 -5.98
C ALA A 237 2.54 -14.03 -6.94
N ARG A 238 3.82 -14.32 -6.66
CA ARG A 238 4.96 -13.87 -7.46
C ARG A 238 4.84 -14.25 -8.94
N GLN A 239 4.42 -15.48 -9.21
CA GLN A 239 4.25 -15.96 -10.60
C GLN A 239 3.15 -15.22 -11.35
N PHE A 240 2.17 -14.66 -10.64
CA PHE A 240 1.04 -13.96 -11.22
C PHE A 240 1.29 -12.47 -11.39
N LEU A 241 2.03 -11.83 -10.46
CA LEU A 241 2.03 -10.38 -10.35
C LEU A 241 3.36 -9.68 -10.68
N VAL A 242 4.49 -10.38 -10.62
CA VAL A 242 5.82 -9.74 -10.77
C VAL A 242 6.29 -9.75 -12.23
N TYR A 243 6.16 -10.88 -12.92
CA TYR A 243 6.74 -11.07 -14.25
C TYR A 243 5.96 -10.36 -15.37
N ASP A 244 4.67 -10.12 -15.18
CA ASP A 244 3.86 -9.44 -16.19
C ASP A 244 4.16 -7.93 -16.21
N PRO A 245 4.65 -7.37 -17.33
CA PRO A 245 4.91 -5.94 -17.43
C PRO A 245 3.63 -5.10 -17.44
N GLN A 246 2.46 -5.67 -17.75
CA GLN A 246 1.18 -4.95 -17.79
C GLN A 246 0.71 -4.46 -16.43
N LEU A 247 1.23 -5.04 -15.35
CA LEU A 247 0.95 -4.61 -13.98
C LEU A 247 1.92 -3.48 -13.59
N PRO A 248 1.42 -2.24 -13.40
CA PRO A 248 2.28 -1.08 -13.24
C PRO A 248 2.99 -1.04 -11.89
N TRP A 249 2.38 -1.46 -10.78
CA TRP A 249 2.95 -1.29 -9.43
C TRP A 249 3.47 0.15 -9.21
N PHE A 250 2.57 1.12 -9.14
CA PHE A 250 2.89 2.55 -9.22
C PHE A 250 3.96 3.02 -8.21
N ASP A 251 3.94 2.50 -6.98
CA ASP A 251 4.96 2.81 -5.98
C ASP A 251 6.36 2.31 -6.37
N ALA A 252 6.46 1.11 -6.94
CA ALA A 252 7.72 0.58 -7.45
C ALA A 252 8.22 1.41 -8.65
N LEU A 253 7.33 1.78 -9.57
CA LEU A 253 7.69 2.65 -10.71
C LEU A 253 8.19 4.03 -10.25
N CYS A 254 7.59 4.61 -9.22
CA CYS A 254 8.06 5.88 -8.65
C CYS A 254 9.49 5.77 -8.13
N GLN A 255 9.76 4.71 -7.35
CA GLN A 255 11.11 4.45 -6.84
C GLN A 255 12.11 4.22 -7.98
N THR A 256 11.75 3.43 -9.00
CA THR A 256 12.56 3.23 -10.20
C THR A 256 12.86 4.55 -10.91
N ALA A 257 11.87 5.41 -11.13
CA ALA A 257 12.08 6.71 -11.76
C ALA A 257 13.10 7.56 -10.98
N LEU A 258 13.03 7.55 -9.64
CA LEU A 258 13.99 8.25 -8.82
C LEU A 258 15.40 7.62 -8.90
N PHE A 259 15.53 6.29 -8.90
CA PHE A 259 16.82 5.62 -9.05
C PHE A 259 17.46 5.94 -10.40
N GLU A 260 16.70 5.86 -11.50
CA GLU A 260 17.20 6.14 -12.85
C GLU A 260 17.67 7.59 -12.97
N THR A 261 16.90 8.56 -12.45
CA THR A 261 17.33 9.97 -12.45
C THR A 261 18.62 10.22 -11.66
N GLN A 262 18.80 9.53 -10.53
CA GLN A 262 20.00 9.60 -9.69
C GLN A 262 21.21 8.95 -10.38
N THR A 263 21.03 7.79 -10.99
CA THR A 263 22.06 7.08 -11.75
C THR A 263 22.55 7.93 -12.93
N LEU A 264 21.63 8.46 -13.73
CA LEU A 264 21.97 9.31 -14.86
C LEU A 264 22.74 10.56 -14.43
N GLN A 265 22.35 11.18 -13.32
CA GLN A 265 23.10 12.33 -12.81
C GLN A 265 24.53 11.96 -12.42
N ARG A 266 24.75 10.75 -11.92
CA ARG A 266 26.06 10.27 -11.47
C ARG A 266 26.97 9.89 -12.64
N GLU A 267 26.42 9.20 -13.63
CA GLU A 267 27.19 8.60 -14.74
C GLU A 267 27.25 9.52 -15.97
N HIS A 268 26.12 10.11 -16.37
CA HIS A 268 25.98 10.91 -17.59
C HIS A 268 25.20 12.21 -17.31
N PRO A 269 25.81 13.22 -16.66
CA PRO A 269 25.10 14.40 -16.19
C PRO A 269 24.61 15.30 -17.33
N SER A 270 23.39 15.05 -17.82
CA SER A 270 22.73 15.88 -18.84
C SER A 270 22.13 17.17 -18.25
N PRO A 271 21.94 18.24 -19.05
CA PRO A 271 21.24 19.45 -18.62
C PRO A 271 19.81 19.15 -18.12
N VAL A 272 19.17 18.15 -18.71
CA VAL A 272 17.82 17.68 -18.38
C VAL A 272 17.77 17.04 -16.99
N SER A 273 18.67 16.09 -16.71
CA SER A 273 18.79 15.42 -15.41
C SER A 273 19.14 16.42 -14.30
N ARG A 274 20.08 17.34 -14.57
CA ARG A 274 20.44 18.40 -13.62
C ARG A 274 19.25 19.31 -13.28
N LYS A 275 18.38 19.62 -14.25
CA LYS A 275 17.17 20.40 -14.01
C LYS A 275 16.15 19.62 -13.17
N GLN A 276 15.97 18.33 -13.43
CA GLN A 276 15.11 17.45 -12.65
C GLN A 276 15.54 17.38 -11.18
N MET A 277 16.84 17.20 -10.90
CA MET A 277 17.34 17.18 -9.52
C MET A 277 17.22 18.55 -8.83
N LYS A 278 17.41 19.66 -9.56
CA LYS A 278 17.15 21.01 -9.02
C LYS A 278 15.68 21.19 -8.64
N VAL A 279 14.75 20.75 -9.49
CA VAL A 279 13.31 20.78 -9.20
C VAL A 279 12.99 19.90 -7.99
N PHE A 280 13.58 18.70 -7.91
CA PHE A 280 13.45 17.80 -6.77
C PHE A 280 13.81 18.48 -5.46
N PHE A 281 15.03 19.03 -5.34
CA PHE A 281 15.47 19.69 -4.10
C PHE A 281 14.71 20.97 -3.80
N LEU A 282 14.35 21.76 -4.82
CA LEU A 282 13.55 22.95 -4.64
C LEU A 282 12.16 22.58 -4.07
N ALA A 283 11.50 21.57 -4.64
CA ALA A 283 10.22 21.09 -4.16
C ALA A 283 10.32 20.51 -2.74
N LEU A 284 11.34 19.68 -2.47
CA LEU A 284 11.59 19.12 -1.14
C LEU A 284 11.75 20.22 -0.09
N VAL A 285 12.60 21.22 -0.34
CA VAL A 285 12.83 22.34 0.59
C VAL A 285 11.57 23.19 0.74
N THR A 286 10.84 23.43 -0.35
CA THR A 286 9.61 24.22 -0.32
C THR A 286 8.54 23.52 0.53
N VAL A 287 8.32 22.22 0.30
CA VAL A 287 7.35 21.43 1.09
C VAL A 287 7.82 21.34 2.54
N PHE A 288 9.10 21.11 2.79
CA PHE A 288 9.67 21.07 4.14
C PHE A 288 9.36 22.36 4.94
N PHE A 289 9.55 23.54 4.33
CA PHE A 289 9.23 24.79 4.98
C PHE A 289 7.73 25.08 5.03
N TRP A 290 6.99 24.68 3.99
CA TRP A 290 5.54 24.82 3.95
C TRP A 290 4.89 24.05 5.10
N GLN A 291 5.32 22.82 5.38
CA GLN A 291 4.70 21.97 6.41
C GLN A 291 4.84 22.49 7.84
N PHE A 292 5.85 23.32 8.14
CA PHE A 292 5.87 24.04 9.42
C PHE A 292 4.65 24.94 9.63
N LEU A 293 4.00 25.43 8.56
CA LEU A 293 2.77 26.20 8.69
C LEU A 293 1.62 25.34 9.22
N PRO A 294 1.05 24.37 8.48
CA PRO A 294 -0.10 23.61 8.95
C PRO A 294 0.19 22.71 10.15
N GLU A 295 1.42 22.25 10.37
CA GLU A 295 1.72 21.33 11.48
C GLU A 295 2.05 22.05 12.81
N TYR A 296 2.52 23.30 12.76
CA TYR A 296 3.06 23.95 13.97
C TYR A 296 2.68 25.43 14.10
N VAL A 297 2.94 26.25 13.08
CA VAL A 297 2.80 27.73 13.18
C VAL A 297 1.34 28.18 13.04
N PHE A 298 0.61 27.56 12.13
CA PHE A 298 -0.77 27.89 11.73
C PHE A 298 -1.58 26.59 11.53
N PRO A 299 -1.91 25.86 12.61
CA PRO A 299 -2.65 24.59 12.53
C PRO A 299 -3.99 24.69 11.79
N MET A 300 -4.62 25.86 11.77
CA MET A 300 -5.85 26.08 11.02
C MET A 300 -5.73 25.83 9.49
N LEU A 301 -4.52 25.79 8.92
CA LEU A 301 -4.31 25.40 7.52
C LEU A 301 -4.41 23.89 7.29
N SER A 302 -4.27 23.06 8.32
CA SER A 302 -4.46 21.60 8.21
C SER A 302 -5.94 21.23 8.06
N SER A 303 -6.85 22.08 8.55
CA SER A 303 -8.29 21.93 8.36
C SER A 303 -9.00 23.29 8.38
N MET A 304 -9.35 23.78 7.20
CA MET A 304 -10.10 25.02 7.02
C MET A 304 -11.58 24.73 6.82
N ALA A 305 -12.32 24.72 7.91
CA ALA A 305 -13.79 24.60 7.90
C ALA A 305 -14.45 25.95 7.56
N PHE A 306 -14.82 26.16 6.29
CA PHE A 306 -15.38 27.43 5.83
C PHE A 306 -16.65 27.84 6.59
N LEU A 307 -17.58 26.91 6.89
CA LEU A 307 -18.81 27.27 7.60
C LEU A 307 -18.57 27.62 9.07
N CYS A 308 -17.54 27.04 9.70
CA CYS A 308 -17.16 27.42 11.07
C CYS A 308 -16.65 28.86 11.16
N TRP A 309 -16.14 29.44 10.08
CA TRP A 309 -15.72 30.85 10.09
C TRP A 309 -16.90 31.80 9.96
N VAL A 310 -17.89 31.42 9.14
CA VAL A 310 -19.08 32.23 8.88
C VAL A 310 -20.06 32.15 10.06
N ALA A 311 -20.23 30.96 10.66
CA ALA A 311 -21.18 30.71 11.73
C ALA A 311 -20.55 29.92 12.90
N PRO A 312 -19.56 30.50 13.61
CA PRO A 312 -18.70 29.79 14.57
C PRO A 312 -19.42 29.21 15.79
N HIS A 313 -20.60 29.74 16.13
CA HIS A 313 -21.39 29.32 17.30
C HIS A 313 -22.61 28.48 16.94
N ASN A 314 -22.76 28.07 15.67
CA ASN A 314 -23.87 27.21 15.25
C ASN A 314 -23.42 25.76 15.22
N ALA A 315 -23.95 24.93 16.13
CA ALA A 315 -23.59 23.52 16.26
C ALA A 315 -23.77 22.72 14.95
N THR A 316 -24.84 22.98 14.18
CA THR A 316 -25.09 22.23 12.94
C THR A 316 -24.13 22.62 11.82
N ALA A 317 -23.85 23.91 11.67
CA ALA A 317 -22.87 24.40 10.69
C ALA A 317 -21.45 23.91 11.03
N ASN A 318 -21.14 23.86 12.33
CA ASN A 318 -19.88 23.37 12.83
C ASN A 318 -19.69 21.87 12.59
N PHE A 319 -20.68 21.04 12.92
CA PHE A 319 -20.62 19.60 12.65
C PHE A 319 -20.52 19.29 11.14
N LEU A 320 -21.22 20.07 10.30
CA LEU A 320 -21.19 19.91 8.86
C LEU A 320 -19.80 20.21 8.25
N SER A 321 -19.14 21.28 8.69
CA SER A 321 -17.90 21.76 8.05
C SER A 321 -16.62 21.37 8.77
N SER A 322 -16.68 21.03 10.06
CA SER A 322 -15.53 20.55 10.81
C SER A 322 -14.90 19.33 10.13
N GLY A 323 -13.59 19.37 9.99
CA GLY A 323 -12.75 18.26 9.56
C GLY A 323 -12.12 17.48 10.72
N LEU A 324 -12.24 17.98 11.95
CA LEU A 324 -11.80 17.34 13.18
C LEU A 324 -13.05 16.98 14.02
N GLY A 325 -13.57 15.77 13.85
CA GLY A 325 -14.81 15.32 14.50
C GLY A 325 -16.12 15.70 13.79
N GLY A 326 -16.05 16.17 12.53
CA GLY A 326 -17.23 16.51 11.72
C GLY A 326 -17.24 15.85 10.34
N MET A 327 -18.07 16.39 9.43
CA MET A 327 -18.33 15.81 8.09
C MET A 327 -17.49 16.43 6.95
N ALA A 328 -16.61 17.39 7.27
CA ALA A 328 -15.71 18.07 6.34
C ALA A 328 -16.37 18.62 5.06
N PHE A 329 -17.63 19.07 5.15
CA PHE A 329 -18.30 19.74 4.03
C PHE A 329 -17.74 21.14 3.83
N LEU A 330 -17.33 21.45 2.59
CA LEU A 330 -16.60 22.69 2.26
C LEU A 330 -15.35 22.91 3.13
N ASN A 331 -14.71 21.81 3.54
CA ASN A 331 -13.46 21.84 4.27
C ASN A 331 -12.29 21.69 3.29
N LEU A 332 -11.26 22.53 3.45
CA LEU A 332 -10.03 22.44 2.68
C LEU A 332 -8.84 22.23 3.62
N SER A 333 -7.92 21.37 3.24
CA SER A 333 -6.64 21.18 3.90
C SER A 333 -5.52 21.57 2.96
N PHE A 334 -4.51 22.26 3.50
CA PHE A 334 -3.24 22.50 2.82
C PHE A 334 -2.07 21.72 3.45
N ASP A 335 -2.40 20.77 4.31
CA ASP A 335 -1.46 19.83 4.88
C ASP A 335 -1.27 18.64 3.93
N TRP A 336 -0.01 18.31 3.65
CA TRP A 336 0.30 17.18 2.78
C TRP A 336 -0.10 15.85 3.41
N SER A 337 -0.02 15.72 4.74
CA SER A 337 -0.32 14.47 5.44
C SER A 337 -1.76 14.00 5.16
N THR A 338 -2.71 14.94 5.23
CA THR A 338 -4.14 14.71 5.05
C THR A 338 -4.55 14.71 3.58
N MET A 339 -3.81 15.39 2.70
CA MET A 339 -4.03 15.37 1.24
C MET A 339 -3.45 14.12 0.56
N ALA A 340 -2.37 13.56 1.07
CA ALA A 340 -1.64 12.45 0.43
C ALA A 340 -2.15 11.07 0.86
N ASN A 341 -2.62 10.93 2.11
CA ASN A 341 -3.10 9.66 2.68
C ASN A 341 -4.63 9.57 2.75
N LEU A 342 -5.34 9.81 1.65
CA LEU A 342 -6.80 9.57 1.61
C LEU A 342 -7.07 8.06 1.70
N SER A 343 -7.70 7.58 2.77
CA SER A 343 -8.29 6.22 2.83
C SER A 343 -7.35 5.07 2.39
N ASN A 344 -6.11 5.00 2.88
CA ASN A 344 -5.12 3.96 2.52
C ASN A 344 -4.69 3.95 1.05
N MET A 345 -4.93 5.05 0.33
CA MET A 345 -4.32 5.30 -0.97
C MET A 345 -2.91 5.85 -0.75
N GLY A 346 -1.95 5.41 -1.55
CA GLY A 346 -0.64 6.07 -1.63
C GLY A 346 -0.74 7.48 -2.22
N SER A 347 0.40 8.15 -2.34
CA SER A 347 0.55 9.53 -2.85
C SER A 347 -0.37 9.85 -4.03
N LEU A 348 -1.01 11.03 -4.00
CA LEU A 348 -1.92 11.48 -5.07
C LEU A 348 -1.23 11.57 -6.44
N PHE A 349 0.10 11.69 -6.45
CA PHE A 349 0.93 11.70 -7.65
C PHE A 349 1.18 10.29 -8.23
N LEU A 350 0.77 9.22 -7.55
CA LEU A 350 0.99 7.84 -8.00
C LEU A 350 -0.33 7.16 -8.32
N THR A 351 -1.35 7.45 -7.53
CA THR A 351 -2.63 6.77 -7.60
C THR A 351 -3.45 7.25 -8.79
N PRO A 352 -3.99 6.35 -9.64
CA PRO A 352 -4.82 6.73 -10.79
C PRO A 352 -6.03 7.59 -10.40
N PHE A 353 -6.39 8.55 -11.26
CA PHE A 353 -7.51 9.47 -10.99
C PHE A 353 -8.84 8.76 -10.77
N TYR A 354 -9.11 7.64 -11.45
CA TYR A 354 -10.35 6.88 -11.25
C TYR A 354 -10.43 6.30 -9.83
N THR A 355 -9.31 5.80 -9.28
CA THR A 355 -9.26 5.31 -7.90
C THR A 355 -9.58 6.46 -6.95
N GLN A 356 -8.94 7.62 -7.15
CA GLN A 356 -9.16 8.82 -6.33
C GLN A 356 -10.63 9.28 -6.37
N MET A 357 -11.26 9.23 -7.53
CA MET A 357 -12.70 9.52 -7.68
C MET A 357 -13.58 8.54 -6.90
N VAL A 358 -13.30 7.24 -6.97
CA VAL A 358 -14.07 6.22 -6.24
C VAL A 358 -13.97 6.42 -4.73
N VAL A 359 -12.77 6.70 -4.22
CA VAL A 359 -12.56 7.02 -2.80
C VAL A 359 -13.27 8.30 -2.38
N PHE A 360 -13.17 9.36 -3.18
CA PHE A 360 -13.89 10.60 -2.91
C PHE A 360 -15.42 10.39 -2.92
N LEU A 361 -15.96 9.61 -3.85
CA LEU A 361 -17.39 9.29 -3.89
C LEU A 361 -17.84 8.46 -2.68
N ALA A 362 -16.98 7.55 -2.19
CA ALA A 362 -17.24 6.83 -0.95
C ALA A 362 -17.26 7.78 0.26
N PHE A 363 -16.30 8.71 0.33
CA PHE A 363 -16.30 9.76 1.36
C PHE A 363 -17.58 10.61 1.32
N VAL A 364 -18.00 11.06 0.14
CA VAL A 364 -19.26 11.81 -0.05
C VAL A 364 -20.46 10.98 0.41
N ALA A 365 -20.51 9.69 0.06
CA ALA A 365 -21.58 8.80 0.47
C ALA A 365 -21.61 8.59 1.99
N ASN A 366 -20.47 8.38 2.67
CA ASN A 366 -20.43 8.25 4.12
C ASN A 366 -20.74 9.59 4.81
N CYS A 367 -19.95 10.62 4.54
CA CYS A 367 -19.97 11.86 5.30
C CYS A 367 -21.08 12.83 4.91
N TRP A 368 -21.48 12.90 3.64
CA TRP A 368 -22.47 13.90 3.18
C TRP A 368 -23.86 13.31 2.93
N ILE A 369 -23.99 11.97 2.94
CA ILE A 369 -25.28 11.30 2.76
C ILE A 369 -25.65 10.50 4.01
N LEU A 370 -24.84 9.51 4.41
CA LEU A 370 -25.18 8.62 5.53
C LEU A 370 -25.18 9.36 6.86
N LEU A 371 -24.12 10.12 7.22
CA LEU A 371 -24.07 10.84 8.49
C LEU A 371 -25.23 11.84 8.66
N PRO A 372 -25.57 12.71 7.67
CA PRO A 372 -26.77 13.54 7.75
C PRO A 372 -28.07 12.74 7.86
N ALA A 373 -28.17 11.63 7.13
CA ALA A 373 -29.34 10.75 7.21
C ALA A 373 -29.48 10.09 8.59
N ALA A 374 -28.39 9.78 9.30
CA ALA A 374 -28.47 9.27 10.66
C ALA A 374 -28.78 10.37 11.68
N ASN A 375 -28.08 11.50 11.60
CA ASN A 375 -28.21 12.58 12.58
C ASN A 375 -29.58 13.27 12.50
N TRP A 376 -30.08 13.56 11.30
CA TRP A 376 -31.34 14.28 11.10
C TRP A 376 -32.47 13.43 10.50
N GLY A 377 -32.12 12.36 9.77
CA GLY A 377 -33.09 11.49 9.09
C GLY A 377 -33.48 10.24 9.87
N GLY A 378 -32.93 10.01 11.06
CA GLY A 378 -33.22 8.84 11.89
C GLY A 378 -32.70 7.51 11.33
N LEU A 379 -31.70 7.53 10.44
CA LEU A 379 -31.07 6.33 9.90
C LEU A 379 -30.17 5.65 10.95
N GLY A 380 -30.76 4.81 11.79
CA GLY A 380 -30.08 4.04 12.84
C GLY A 380 -31.05 3.73 13.98
N SER A 381 -30.93 2.56 14.63
CA SER A 381 -31.81 2.21 15.76
C SER A 381 -31.36 2.83 17.08
N TRP A 382 -30.09 3.23 17.19
CA TRP A 382 -29.51 3.89 18.37
C TRP A 382 -28.81 5.19 17.95
N HIS A 383 -29.15 6.30 18.60
CA HIS A 383 -28.79 7.66 18.16
C HIS A 383 -27.75 8.36 19.04
N LEU A 384 -27.34 7.74 20.15
CA LEU A 384 -26.31 8.29 21.04
C LEU A 384 -24.92 8.02 20.43
N HIS A 385 -23.96 8.93 20.67
CA HIS A 385 -22.55 8.80 20.24
C HIS A 385 -22.35 8.32 18.79
N LEU A 386 -22.86 9.10 17.82
CA LEU A 386 -22.92 8.72 16.40
C LEU A 386 -21.56 8.38 15.77
N MET A 387 -20.50 9.10 16.16
CA MET A 387 -19.14 8.97 15.64
C MET A 387 -18.14 8.59 16.76
N SER A 388 -18.38 7.50 17.46
CA SER A 388 -17.49 6.99 18.52
C SER A 388 -17.06 5.54 18.27
N LEU A 389 -15.86 5.19 18.75
CA LEU A 389 -15.27 3.85 18.64
C LEU A 389 -15.46 2.99 19.90
N SER A 390 -15.95 3.58 20.99
CA SER A 390 -16.14 2.92 22.28
C SER A 390 -17.40 2.04 22.30
N LEU A 391 -17.46 1.15 23.30
CA LEU A 391 -18.66 0.35 23.59
C LEU A 391 -19.52 1.06 24.63
N PHE A 392 -20.83 1.09 24.39
CA PHE A 392 -21.78 1.77 25.26
C PHE A 392 -22.89 0.84 25.76
N GLN A 393 -23.50 1.24 26.87
CA GLN A 393 -24.78 0.73 27.35
C GLN A 393 -25.93 1.41 26.60
N GLU A 394 -27.15 0.89 26.73
CA GLU A 394 -28.36 1.47 26.11
C GLU A 394 -28.54 2.97 26.46
N ASN A 395 -28.19 3.33 27.69
CA ASN A 395 -28.29 4.69 28.24
C ASN A 395 -27.20 5.66 27.73
N GLY A 396 -26.21 5.19 26.97
CA GLY A 396 -25.10 6.01 26.46
C GLY A 396 -23.87 6.06 27.35
N ASN A 397 -23.86 5.41 28.52
CA ASN A 397 -22.67 5.30 29.37
C ASN A 397 -21.67 4.28 28.82
N ASP A 398 -20.39 4.45 29.12
CA ASP A 398 -19.35 3.50 28.75
C ASP A 398 -19.63 2.09 29.28
N TYR A 399 -19.39 1.09 28.45
CA TYR A 399 -19.58 -0.30 28.80
C TYR A 399 -18.36 -0.82 29.58
N PRO A 400 -18.51 -1.43 30.78
CA PRO A 400 -17.38 -1.94 31.56
C PRO A 400 -16.82 -3.24 30.94
N ILE A 401 -15.94 -3.10 29.95
CA ILE A 401 -15.36 -4.23 29.19
C ILE A 401 -14.59 -5.19 30.10
N LEU A 402 -13.82 -4.66 31.04
CA LEU A 402 -12.97 -5.48 31.92
C LEU A 402 -13.79 -6.37 32.87
N GLU A 403 -15.01 -5.96 33.22
CA GLU A 403 -15.91 -6.73 34.10
C GLU A 403 -16.62 -7.88 33.36
N LEU A 404 -16.66 -7.85 32.01
CA LEU A 404 -17.16 -8.95 31.19
C LEU A 404 -16.26 -10.18 31.20
N ILE A 405 -15.04 -10.03 31.71
CA ILE A 405 -14.03 -11.07 31.71
C ILE A 405 -13.88 -11.57 33.15
N THR A 406 -14.09 -12.87 33.35
CA THR A 406 -13.80 -13.50 34.63
C THR A 406 -12.29 -13.57 34.88
N PRO A 407 -11.83 -13.75 36.12
CA PRO A 407 -10.42 -13.98 36.43
C PRO A 407 -9.79 -15.13 35.62
N GLU A 408 -10.59 -16.12 35.20
CA GLU A 408 -10.19 -17.24 34.34
C GLU A 408 -10.22 -16.92 32.83
N ILE A 409 -10.33 -15.64 32.45
CA ILE A 409 -10.41 -15.16 31.05
C ILE A 409 -11.54 -15.86 30.27
N THR A 410 -12.70 -15.97 30.92
CA THR A 410 -13.93 -16.47 30.31
C THR A 410 -15.03 -15.41 30.34
N PHE A 411 -16.05 -15.60 29.50
CA PHE A 411 -17.15 -14.65 29.39
C PHE A 411 -18.03 -14.70 30.65
N ASN A 412 -18.17 -13.56 31.32
CA ASN A 412 -19.03 -13.42 32.49
C ASN A 412 -20.47 -13.13 32.06
N GLN A 413 -21.30 -14.18 32.01
CA GLN A 413 -22.72 -14.06 31.65
C GLN A 413 -23.50 -13.20 32.64
N THR A 414 -23.17 -13.22 33.93
CA THR A 414 -23.95 -12.50 34.96
C THR A 414 -23.86 -10.98 34.82
N VAL A 415 -22.66 -10.46 34.53
CA VAL A 415 -22.45 -9.02 34.29
C VAL A 415 -23.11 -8.59 32.98
N TYR A 416 -23.06 -9.44 31.95
CA TYR A 416 -23.75 -9.18 30.69
C TYR A 416 -25.28 -9.14 30.87
N ASP A 417 -25.85 -10.05 31.65
CA ASP A 417 -27.29 -10.07 31.91
C ASP A 417 -27.75 -8.86 32.75
N GLN A 418 -26.87 -8.29 33.58
CA GLN A 418 -27.14 -7.08 34.37
C GLN A 418 -27.03 -5.78 33.54
N ASN A 419 -26.01 -5.67 32.69
CA ASN A 419 -25.72 -4.46 31.93
C ASN A 419 -26.43 -4.41 30.58
N GLY A 420 -26.94 -5.55 30.10
CA GLY A 420 -27.65 -5.66 28.82
C GLY A 420 -26.72 -5.79 27.61
N PRO A 421 -27.28 -5.72 26.38
CA PRO A 421 -26.50 -5.81 25.16
C PRO A 421 -25.59 -4.59 24.95
N VAL A 422 -24.50 -4.79 24.21
CA VAL A 422 -23.56 -3.71 23.86
C VAL A 422 -24.07 -2.88 22.69
N PHE A 423 -23.93 -1.56 22.79
CA PHE A 423 -24.25 -0.59 21.74
C PHE A 423 -22.97 0.05 21.21
N VAL A 424 -23.00 0.43 19.94
CA VAL A 424 -21.92 1.09 19.23
C VAL A 424 -22.48 2.25 18.42
N GLY A 425 -21.63 3.25 18.16
CA GLY A 425 -22.00 4.37 17.28
C GLY A 425 -22.43 3.89 15.90
N THR A 426 -23.41 4.60 15.30
CA THR A 426 -23.98 4.21 14.00
C THR A 426 -22.92 4.15 12.89
N GLN A 427 -21.93 5.04 12.92
CA GLN A 427 -20.84 5.02 11.94
C GLN A 427 -19.99 3.75 12.06
N LEU A 428 -19.71 3.28 13.29
CA LEU A 428 -18.96 2.04 13.50
C LEU A 428 -19.70 0.82 12.96
N LEU A 429 -21.04 0.79 13.03
CA LEU A 429 -21.85 -0.28 12.42
C LEU A 429 -21.74 -0.30 10.90
N TRP A 430 -21.80 0.87 10.26
CA TRP A 430 -21.60 0.96 8.82
C TRP A 430 -20.19 0.54 8.43
N ASN A 431 -19.20 0.91 9.24
CA ASN A 431 -17.83 0.48 9.02
C ASN A 431 -17.71 -1.03 8.99
N MET A 432 -18.27 -1.72 9.99
CA MET A 432 -18.32 -3.20 10.01
C MET A 432 -19.06 -3.77 8.80
N PHE A 433 -20.21 -3.20 8.42
CA PHE A 433 -21.01 -3.67 7.29
C PHE A 433 -20.24 -3.56 5.96
N PHE A 434 -19.64 -2.41 5.70
CA PHE A 434 -18.91 -2.16 4.46
C PHE A 434 -17.55 -2.86 4.42
N ASP A 435 -16.93 -3.12 5.58
CA ASP A 435 -15.71 -3.93 5.64
C ASP A 435 -15.97 -5.36 5.17
N TYR A 436 -17.07 -5.98 5.64
CA TYR A 436 -17.50 -7.30 5.17
C TYR A 436 -17.83 -7.31 3.67
N ALA A 437 -18.45 -6.23 3.18
CA ALA A 437 -18.74 -6.09 1.75
C ALA A 437 -17.48 -5.95 0.90
N SER A 438 -16.46 -5.23 1.39
CA SER A 438 -15.19 -5.08 0.69
C SER A 438 -14.48 -6.43 0.51
N TYR A 439 -14.50 -7.27 1.55
CA TYR A 439 -13.81 -8.56 1.57
C TYR A 439 -14.38 -9.57 0.57
N THR A 440 -15.71 -9.73 0.45
CA THR A 440 -16.29 -10.59 -0.60
C THR A 440 -16.28 -9.93 -1.97
N SER A 441 -16.29 -8.59 -2.02
CA SER A 441 -16.19 -7.85 -3.27
C SER A 441 -14.85 -8.11 -3.96
N VAL A 442 -13.72 -8.19 -3.25
CA VAL A 442 -12.43 -8.37 -3.93
C VAL A 442 -12.31 -9.74 -4.59
N LEU A 443 -12.84 -10.79 -3.94
CA LEU A 443 -12.84 -12.16 -4.47
C LEU A 443 -13.69 -12.26 -5.74
N THR A 444 -14.90 -11.71 -5.69
CA THR A 444 -15.82 -11.72 -6.84
C THR A 444 -15.35 -10.78 -7.96
N TRP A 445 -14.77 -9.64 -7.61
CA TRP A 445 -14.19 -8.70 -8.56
C TRP A 445 -13.02 -9.33 -9.34
N MET A 446 -12.08 -9.97 -8.64
CA MET A 446 -10.99 -10.69 -9.29
C MET A 446 -11.51 -11.86 -10.14
N ALA A 447 -12.50 -12.61 -9.65
CA ALA A 447 -13.09 -13.73 -10.39
C ALA A 447 -13.83 -13.32 -11.67
N LEU A 448 -14.28 -12.07 -11.80
CA LEU A 448 -15.01 -11.58 -12.98
C LEU A 448 -14.13 -10.72 -13.91
N PHE A 449 -13.51 -9.68 -13.36
CA PHE A 449 -12.68 -8.74 -14.11
C PHE A 449 -11.23 -9.23 -14.27
N GLY A 450 -10.69 -9.93 -13.28
CA GLY A 450 -9.34 -10.52 -13.32
C GLY A 450 -9.27 -11.89 -14.02
N TYR A 451 -10.41 -12.51 -14.36
CA TYR A 451 -10.45 -13.84 -14.97
C TYR A 451 -9.62 -14.00 -16.25
N PRO A 452 -9.62 -13.06 -17.22
CA PRO A 452 -8.80 -13.19 -18.42
C PRO A 452 -7.30 -13.29 -18.10
N HIS A 453 -6.84 -12.47 -17.14
CA HIS A 453 -5.46 -12.44 -16.66
C HIS A 453 -5.08 -13.75 -15.95
N LEU A 454 -5.94 -14.20 -15.03
CA LEU A 454 -5.79 -15.48 -14.34
C LEU A 454 -5.74 -16.66 -15.31
N LYS A 455 -6.62 -16.67 -16.32
CA LYS A 455 -6.66 -17.72 -17.36
C LYS A 455 -5.38 -17.73 -18.18
N ALA A 456 -4.90 -16.57 -18.61
CA ALA A 456 -3.66 -16.45 -19.39
C ALA A 456 -2.45 -17.02 -18.61
N ILE A 457 -2.33 -16.67 -17.33
CA ILE A 457 -1.23 -17.15 -16.49
C ILE A 457 -1.36 -18.65 -16.21
N PHE A 458 -2.57 -19.15 -15.97
CA PHE A 458 -2.79 -20.58 -15.75
C PHE A 458 -2.42 -21.41 -16.98
N LEU A 459 -2.74 -20.91 -18.19
CA LEU A 459 -2.31 -21.54 -19.44
C LEU A 459 -0.78 -21.57 -19.58
N LYS A 460 -0.09 -20.46 -19.27
CA LYS A 460 1.38 -20.40 -19.24
C LYS A 460 1.99 -21.37 -18.22
N PHE A 461 1.39 -21.45 -17.03
CA PHE A 461 1.79 -22.40 -15.98
C PHE A 461 1.65 -23.86 -16.44
N LYS A 462 0.51 -24.20 -17.04
CA LYS A 462 0.26 -25.56 -17.57
C LYS A 462 1.21 -25.91 -18.71
N ALA A 463 1.49 -24.95 -19.60
CA ALA A 463 2.45 -25.12 -20.69
C ALA A 463 3.85 -25.42 -20.15
N ARG A 464 4.30 -24.71 -19.10
CA ARG A 464 5.58 -24.95 -18.42
C ARG A 464 5.68 -26.34 -17.80
N GLN A 465 4.61 -26.83 -17.16
CA GLN A 465 4.62 -28.17 -16.57
C GLN A 465 4.65 -29.28 -17.63
N THR A 466 4.13 -29.02 -18.82
CA THR A 466 4.02 -30.01 -19.90
C THR A 466 5.24 -29.97 -20.85
N ALA A 467 6.05 -28.91 -20.79
CA ALA A 467 7.24 -28.76 -21.61
C ALA A 467 8.32 -29.81 -21.25
N LYS A 468 8.91 -30.44 -22.28
CA LYS A 468 9.99 -31.44 -22.11
C LYS A 468 11.31 -30.82 -21.62
N THR A 469 11.51 -29.53 -21.88
CA THR A 469 12.64 -28.73 -21.40
C THR A 469 12.24 -27.92 -20.18
N LYS A 470 13.14 -27.81 -19.19
CA LYS A 470 12.92 -26.94 -18.02
C LYS A 470 13.08 -25.49 -18.44
N ILE A 471 11.99 -24.88 -18.90
CA ILE A 471 11.94 -23.47 -19.28
C ILE A 471 11.80 -22.62 -18.00
N SER A 472 12.62 -21.58 -17.85
CA SER A 472 12.51 -20.64 -16.72
C SER A 472 11.24 -19.78 -16.82
N VAL A 473 10.84 -19.09 -15.74
CA VAL A 473 9.64 -18.24 -15.80
C VAL A 473 9.85 -17.06 -16.76
N ASN A 474 11.04 -16.46 -16.73
CA ASN A 474 11.41 -15.33 -17.59
C ASN A 474 11.54 -15.73 -19.08
N GLU A 475 11.77 -17.01 -19.37
CA GLU A 475 11.79 -17.52 -20.75
C GLU A 475 10.39 -17.65 -21.37
N GLN A 476 9.32 -17.66 -20.57
CA GLN A 476 7.93 -17.69 -21.07
C GLN A 476 7.42 -16.33 -21.53
N TYR A 477 8.09 -15.28 -21.09
CA TYR A 477 7.77 -13.91 -21.43
C TYR A 477 8.77 -13.43 -22.48
N THR A 478 8.25 -12.90 -23.58
CA THR A 478 9.06 -12.40 -24.71
C THR A 478 9.48 -10.96 -24.55
N ASP A 479 8.94 -10.25 -23.56
CA ASP A 479 9.23 -8.83 -23.38
C ASP A 479 10.70 -8.57 -23.03
N PRO A 480 11.25 -7.42 -23.43
CA PRO A 480 12.65 -7.05 -23.22
C PRO A 480 13.10 -7.16 -21.76
N LEU A 481 12.24 -6.79 -20.81
CA LEU A 481 12.57 -6.76 -19.39
C LEU A 481 12.81 -8.17 -18.85
N ASN A 482 11.92 -9.11 -19.18
CA ASN A 482 12.10 -10.52 -18.85
C ASN A 482 13.30 -11.12 -19.58
N VAL A 483 13.60 -10.71 -20.82
CA VAL A 483 14.79 -11.16 -21.56
C VAL A 483 16.08 -10.77 -20.82
N LEU A 484 16.22 -9.52 -20.38
CA LEU A 484 17.37 -9.06 -19.59
C LEU A 484 17.52 -9.86 -18.29
N MET A 485 16.39 -10.13 -17.63
CA MET A 485 16.34 -10.87 -16.37
C MET A 485 16.65 -12.37 -16.50
N ARG A 486 16.75 -12.94 -17.70
CA ARG A 486 17.20 -14.33 -17.92
C ARG A 486 18.67 -14.54 -17.54
N SER A 487 19.48 -13.46 -17.52
CA SER A 487 20.88 -13.52 -17.10
C SER A 487 21.04 -13.86 -15.60
N TYR A 488 20.02 -13.61 -14.79
CA TYR A 488 20.06 -13.84 -13.35
C TYR A 488 19.40 -15.15 -12.94
N PRO A 489 20.04 -15.90 -12.04
CA PRO A 489 19.43 -17.12 -11.54
C PRO A 489 18.26 -16.80 -10.63
N GLU A 490 17.10 -17.38 -10.95
CA GLU A 490 15.88 -17.25 -10.18
C GLU A 490 16.00 -17.78 -8.74
N ILE A 491 15.11 -17.30 -7.87
CA ILE A 491 14.97 -17.78 -6.49
C ILE A 491 14.35 -19.19 -6.54
N PRO A 492 15.03 -20.22 -6.03
CA PRO A 492 14.46 -21.55 -5.94
C PRO A 492 13.23 -21.58 -5.02
N LEU A 493 12.18 -22.30 -5.41
CA LEU A 493 10.96 -22.41 -4.62
C LEU A 493 11.20 -23.02 -3.22
N TRP A 494 12.25 -23.84 -3.06
CA TRP A 494 12.59 -24.42 -1.76
C TRP A 494 13.03 -23.38 -0.72
N TRP A 495 13.51 -22.19 -1.11
CA TRP A 495 13.84 -21.10 -0.16
C TRP A 495 12.57 -20.64 0.56
N PHE A 496 11.48 -20.46 -0.19
CA PHE A 496 10.19 -20.07 0.35
C PHE A 496 9.57 -21.20 1.19
N ILE A 497 9.70 -22.46 0.76
CA ILE A 497 9.25 -23.62 1.57
C ILE A 497 10.04 -23.70 2.87
N ALA A 498 11.37 -23.57 2.84
CA ALA A 498 12.20 -23.61 4.04
C ALA A 498 11.84 -22.47 4.99
N LEU A 499 11.59 -21.27 4.46
CA LEU A 499 11.13 -20.12 5.24
C LEU A 499 9.76 -20.38 5.89
N PHE A 500 8.81 -20.92 5.14
CA PHE A 500 7.49 -21.31 5.66
C PHE A 500 7.60 -22.39 6.74
N LEU A 501 8.41 -23.42 6.54
CA LEU A 501 8.60 -24.48 7.54
C LEU A 501 9.28 -23.96 8.81
N ALA A 502 10.22 -23.03 8.68
CA ALA A 502 10.86 -22.38 9.81
C ALA A 502 9.84 -21.55 10.61
N SER A 503 9.04 -20.71 9.95
CA SER A 503 8.01 -19.92 10.66
C SER A 503 6.90 -20.80 11.24
N PHE A 504 6.48 -21.83 10.51
CA PHE A 504 5.45 -22.78 10.92
C PHE A 504 5.85 -23.57 12.17
N THR A 505 7.08 -24.05 12.22
CA THR A 505 7.61 -24.77 13.39
C THR A 505 7.71 -23.85 14.61
N ILE A 506 8.21 -22.61 14.45
CA ILE A 506 8.26 -21.62 15.53
C ILE A 506 6.87 -21.36 16.10
N ILE A 507 5.88 -21.02 15.27
CA ILE A 507 4.52 -20.71 15.74
C ILE A 507 3.91 -21.93 16.41
N ILE A 508 3.98 -23.13 15.81
CA ILE A 508 3.43 -24.33 16.43
C ILE A 508 4.06 -24.64 17.77
N THR A 509 5.38 -24.48 17.92
CA THR A 509 6.04 -24.71 19.20
C THR A 509 5.56 -23.72 20.27
N ILE A 510 5.37 -22.45 19.90
CA ILE A 510 4.84 -21.45 20.84
C ILE A 510 3.39 -21.78 21.22
N LEU A 511 2.56 -22.20 20.26
CA LEU A 511 1.16 -22.60 20.51
C LEU A 511 1.08 -23.86 21.37
N ALA A 512 1.92 -24.86 21.11
CA ALA A 512 1.98 -26.10 21.89
C ALA A 512 2.47 -25.86 23.33
N SER A 513 3.22 -24.78 23.56
CA SER A 513 3.63 -24.36 24.90
C SER A 513 2.52 -23.66 25.70
N GLY A 514 1.38 -23.34 25.07
CA GLY A 514 0.21 -22.79 25.73
C GLY A 514 0.24 -21.28 25.99
N HIS A 515 1.18 -20.53 25.41
CA HIS A 515 1.41 -19.12 25.76
C HIS A 515 0.56 -18.08 24.99
N LEU A 516 -0.03 -18.41 23.82
CA LEU A 516 -0.67 -17.43 22.93
C LEU A 516 -2.20 -17.54 22.83
N TYR A 517 -2.85 -18.26 23.74
CA TYR A 517 -4.32 -18.31 23.89
C TYR A 517 -5.13 -18.67 22.62
N ILE A 518 -4.53 -19.28 21.59
CA ILE A 518 -5.22 -19.75 20.38
C ILE A 518 -5.07 -21.27 20.17
N PRO A 519 -6.14 -21.97 19.77
CA PRO A 519 -6.04 -23.38 19.38
C PRO A 519 -5.24 -23.59 18.09
N ILE A 520 -4.45 -24.66 18.01
CA ILE A 520 -3.57 -24.96 16.85
C ILE A 520 -4.35 -25.05 15.53
N TRP A 521 -5.59 -25.56 15.54
CA TRP A 521 -6.39 -25.68 14.32
C TRP A 521 -6.80 -24.32 13.75
N THR A 522 -6.99 -23.29 14.59
CA THR A 522 -7.30 -21.93 14.14
C THR A 522 -6.12 -21.33 13.39
N TYR A 523 -4.89 -21.62 13.82
CA TYR A 523 -3.67 -21.23 13.11
C TYR A 523 -3.61 -21.81 11.69
N ILE A 524 -3.94 -23.08 11.50
CA ILE A 524 -3.97 -23.70 10.16
C ILE A 524 -4.98 -22.98 9.26
N LEU A 525 -6.15 -22.59 9.79
CA LEU A 525 -7.13 -21.84 9.01
C LEU A 525 -6.66 -20.40 8.71
N ALA A 526 -5.95 -19.76 9.64
CA ALA A 526 -5.30 -18.45 9.41
C ALA A 526 -4.35 -18.50 8.19
N LEU A 527 -3.58 -19.59 8.09
CA LEU A 527 -2.70 -19.81 6.96
C LEU A 527 -3.48 -20.00 5.65
N VAL A 528 -4.50 -20.85 5.65
CA VAL A 528 -5.32 -21.11 4.45
C VAL A 528 -6.01 -19.83 3.97
N THR A 529 -6.58 -19.04 4.88
CA THR A 529 -7.25 -17.79 4.53
C THR A 529 -6.30 -16.77 3.96
N GLY A 530 -5.13 -16.57 4.58
CA GLY A 530 -4.08 -15.71 4.02
C GLY A 530 -3.65 -16.17 2.62
N ALA A 531 -3.43 -17.46 2.41
CA ALA A 531 -3.00 -18.00 1.11
C ALA A 531 -4.03 -17.76 -0.01
N VAL A 532 -5.33 -17.84 0.29
CA VAL A 532 -6.41 -17.58 -0.68
C VAL A 532 -6.50 -16.10 -1.04
N VAL A 533 -6.29 -15.22 -0.08
CA VAL A 533 -6.54 -13.77 -0.21
C VAL A 533 -5.35 -13.02 -0.80
N VAL A 534 -4.13 -13.56 -0.70
CA VAL A 534 -2.90 -12.91 -1.19
C VAL A 534 -2.93 -12.59 -2.69
N VAL A 535 -3.46 -13.47 -3.54
CA VAL A 535 -3.48 -13.20 -5.00
C VAL A 535 -4.52 -12.13 -5.37
N PRO A 536 -5.79 -12.21 -4.92
CA PRO A 536 -6.79 -11.16 -5.17
C PRO A 536 -6.36 -9.77 -4.69
N LEU A 537 -5.88 -9.67 -3.46
CA LEU A 537 -5.47 -8.38 -2.91
C LEU A 537 -4.20 -7.86 -3.59
N GLY A 538 -3.26 -8.75 -3.93
CA GLY A 538 -2.04 -8.40 -4.67
C GLY A 538 -2.35 -7.84 -6.05
N TRP A 539 -3.29 -8.45 -6.75
CA TRP A 539 -3.75 -7.97 -8.06
C TRP A 539 -4.45 -6.62 -7.95
N LEU A 540 -5.34 -6.45 -6.97
CA LEU A 540 -6.01 -5.16 -6.71
C LEU A 540 -4.98 -4.04 -6.48
N TYR A 541 -4.01 -4.29 -5.60
CA TYR A 541 -2.95 -3.34 -5.29
C TYR A 541 -2.11 -2.99 -6.52
N ALA A 542 -1.65 -4.00 -7.27
CA ALA A 542 -0.80 -3.81 -8.44
C ALA A 542 -1.45 -2.94 -9.54
N VAL A 543 -2.78 -3.01 -9.69
CA VAL A 543 -3.54 -2.29 -10.72
C VAL A 543 -4.03 -0.92 -10.24
N SER A 544 -4.36 -0.76 -8.96
CA SER A 544 -5.07 0.43 -8.45
C SER A 544 -4.30 1.30 -7.45
N ASN A 545 -3.13 0.84 -6.99
CA ASN A 545 -2.36 1.44 -5.89
C ASN A 545 -3.14 1.55 -4.56
N PHE A 546 -4.14 0.68 -4.37
CA PHE A 546 -4.99 0.68 -3.18
C PHE A 546 -4.74 -0.54 -2.31
N GLN A 547 -4.36 -0.33 -1.06
CA GLN A 547 -4.15 -1.40 -0.08
C GLN A 547 -5.41 -1.63 0.74
N LEU A 548 -5.96 -2.86 0.69
CA LEU A 548 -7.14 -3.24 1.45
C LEU A 548 -6.78 -3.65 2.89
N PRO A 549 -7.31 -3.00 3.93
CA PRO A 549 -7.24 -3.48 5.30
C PRO A 549 -8.12 -4.72 5.51
N ILE A 550 -7.65 -5.73 6.24
CA ILE A 550 -8.40 -7.00 6.48
C ILE A 550 -8.63 -7.34 7.96
N GLY A 551 -8.41 -6.39 8.87
CA GLY A 551 -8.40 -6.61 10.32
C GLY A 551 -9.72 -7.18 10.87
N THR A 552 -10.84 -6.52 10.62
CA THR A 552 -12.15 -6.87 11.22
C THR A 552 -12.65 -8.25 10.81
N THR A 553 -12.49 -8.60 9.52
CA THR A 553 -12.96 -9.88 8.99
C THR A 553 -12.18 -11.06 9.61
N ASN A 554 -10.88 -10.88 9.86
CA ASN A 554 -10.06 -11.89 10.55
C ASN A 554 -10.54 -12.11 11.99
N GLU A 555 -10.83 -11.02 12.72
CA GLU A 555 -11.35 -11.11 14.09
C GLU A 555 -12.75 -11.75 14.14
N LEU A 556 -13.63 -11.43 13.18
CA LEU A 556 -14.92 -12.08 13.04
C LEU A 556 -14.78 -13.59 12.80
N LEU A 557 -13.90 -13.99 11.86
CA LEU A 557 -13.69 -15.40 11.55
C LEU A 557 -13.16 -16.16 12.76
N TYR A 558 -12.19 -15.58 13.47
CA TYR A 558 -11.71 -16.13 14.74
C TYR A 558 -12.81 -16.19 15.80
N GLY A 559 -13.60 -15.14 15.95
CA GLY A 559 -14.74 -15.08 16.86
C GLY A 559 -15.77 -16.19 16.62
N LEU A 560 -16.09 -16.48 15.35
CA LEU A 560 -16.96 -17.61 14.98
C LEU A 560 -16.34 -18.96 15.37
N MET A 561 -15.06 -19.14 15.08
CA MET A 561 -14.33 -20.37 15.38
C MET A 561 -14.24 -20.68 16.87
N ILE A 562 -13.82 -19.70 17.67
CA ILE A 562 -13.61 -19.90 19.11
C ILE A 562 -14.92 -20.02 19.87
N ASN A 563 -16.00 -19.40 19.38
CA ASN A 563 -17.33 -19.56 19.98
C ASN A 563 -18.01 -20.90 19.61
N ALA A 564 -17.53 -21.58 18.57
CA ALA A 564 -18.01 -22.92 18.21
C ALA A 564 -17.37 -24.04 19.04
N VAL A 565 -16.27 -23.77 19.73
CA VAL A 565 -15.51 -24.75 20.51
C VAL A 565 -15.52 -24.38 22.00
N SER A 566 -15.54 -25.36 22.90
CA SER A 566 -15.35 -25.12 24.33
C SER A 566 -13.88 -24.84 24.64
N GLY A 567 -13.56 -23.65 25.17
CA GLY A 567 -12.20 -23.25 25.51
C GLY A 567 -12.10 -21.82 26.03
N HIS A 568 -10.86 -21.35 26.24
CA HIS A 568 -10.56 -19.98 26.67
C HIS A 568 -10.95 -18.98 25.58
N LYS A 569 -11.67 -17.93 25.96
CA LYS A 569 -12.16 -16.88 25.05
C LYS A 569 -11.45 -15.56 25.33
N SER A 570 -10.12 -15.59 25.23
CA SER A 570 -9.33 -14.38 25.46
C SER A 570 -9.44 -13.42 24.27
N PRO A 571 -9.77 -12.12 24.49
CA PRO A 571 -9.70 -11.09 23.45
C PRO A 571 -8.33 -11.02 22.77
N VAL A 572 -7.25 -11.31 23.50
CA VAL A 572 -5.88 -11.34 22.96
C VAL A 572 -5.77 -12.35 21.81
N GLY A 573 -6.52 -13.46 21.87
CA GLY A 573 -6.53 -14.50 20.83
C GLY A 573 -6.98 -14.00 19.46
N ALA A 574 -7.92 -13.05 19.40
CA ALA A 574 -8.32 -12.43 18.13
C ALA A 574 -7.18 -11.64 17.51
N SER A 575 -6.50 -10.81 18.31
CA SER A 575 -5.37 -10.02 17.82
C SER A 575 -4.17 -10.90 17.43
N VAL A 576 -3.94 -12.03 18.10
CA VAL A 576 -2.94 -13.03 17.67
C VAL A 576 -3.33 -13.62 16.32
N TYR A 577 -4.58 -14.06 16.14
CA TYR A 577 -5.07 -14.60 14.86
C TYR A 577 -4.95 -13.58 13.73
N SER A 578 -5.40 -12.35 13.97
CA SER A 578 -5.30 -11.24 13.01
C SER A 578 -3.87 -10.85 12.70
N SER A 579 -2.94 -10.95 13.65
CA SER A 579 -1.51 -10.75 13.39
C SER A 579 -0.96 -11.84 12.47
N ILE A 580 -1.38 -13.09 12.62
CA ILE A 580 -0.92 -14.18 11.76
C ILE A 580 -1.51 -14.07 10.34
N ALA A 581 -2.85 -13.99 10.22
CA ALA A 581 -3.52 -13.95 8.92
C ALA A 581 -3.30 -12.62 8.19
N GLY A 582 -3.35 -11.51 8.93
CA GLY A 582 -3.17 -10.16 8.41
C GLY A 582 -1.76 -9.87 7.94
N ASP A 583 -0.75 -10.11 8.80
CA ASP A 583 0.66 -9.84 8.47
C ASP A 583 1.12 -10.73 7.30
N ALA A 584 0.58 -11.96 7.17
CA ALA A 584 0.87 -12.82 6.04
C ALA A 584 0.54 -12.14 4.68
N TRP A 585 -0.57 -11.41 4.60
CA TRP A 585 -0.94 -10.64 3.41
C TRP A 585 -0.06 -9.39 3.25
N TYR A 586 0.00 -8.51 4.25
CA TYR A 586 0.69 -7.23 4.12
C TYR A 586 2.19 -7.41 3.80
N ARG A 587 2.86 -8.40 4.42
CA ARG A 587 4.27 -8.69 4.15
C ARG A 587 4.48 -9.33 2.79
N ALA A 588 3.54 -10.16 2.32
CA ALA A 588 3.60 -10.67 0.96
C ALA A 588 3.53 -9.52 -0.06
N GLN A 589 2.64 -8.55 0.15
CA GLN A 589 2.50 -7.38 -0.72
C GLN A 589 3.80 -6.57 -0.80
N TYR A 590 4.38 -6.16 0.34
CA TYR A 590 5.64 -5.40 0.35
C TYR A 590 6.77 -6.17 -0.34
N MET A 591 6.85 -7.47 -0.08
CA MET A 591 7.87 -8.32 -0.68
C MET A 591 7.72 -8.44 -2.21
N LEU A 592 6.48 -8.49 -2.72
CA LEU A 592 6.20 -8.50 -4.16
C LEU A 592 6.53 -7.16 -4.82
N GLN A 593 6.23 -6.05 -4.14
CA GLN A 593 6.56 -4.69 -4.61
C GLN A 593 8.08 -4.52 -4.76
N ASP A 594 8.85 -4.92 -3.75
CA ASP A 594 10.32 -4.89 -3.79
C ASP A 594 10.90 -5.81 -4.87
N GLN A 595 10.28 -6.98 -5.09
CA GLN A 595 10.68 -7.88 -6.18
C GLN A 595 10.40 -7.27 -7.55
N LYS A 596 9.30 -6.53 -7.69
CA LYS A 596 8.98 -5.78 -8.91
C LYS A 596 9.96 -4.62 -9.10
N LEU A 597 10.31 -3.89 -8.04
CA LEU A 597 11.35 -2.85 -8.07
C LEU A 597 12.70 -3.44 -8.51
N GLY A 598 13.10 -4.58 -7.94
CA GLY A 598 14.31 -5.30 -8.35
C GLY A 598 14.26 -5.78 -9.80
N HIS A 599 13.09 -6.18 -10.29
CA HIS A 599 12.87 -6.55 -11.69
C HIS A 599 13.01 -5.35 -12.63
N TYR A 600 12.49 -4.18 -12.26
CA TYR A 600 12.63 -2.94 -13.03
C TYR A 600 14.07 -2.40 -13.08
N LEU A 601 14.88 -2.65 -12.05
CA LEU A 601 16.26 -2.15 -11.96
C LEU A 601 17.32 -3.25 -12.21
N HIS A 602 16.90 -4.38 -12.79
CA HIS A 602 17.77 -5.50 -13.17
C HIS A 602 18.64 -6.03 -12.02
N VAL A 603 18.09 -6.05 -10.80
CA VAL A 603 18.79 -6.54 -9.62
C VAL A 603 18.59 -8.06 -9.50
N PRO A 604 19.67 -8.85 -9.22
CA PRO A 604 19.54 -10.30 -9.12
C PRO A 604 18.49 -10.71 -8.08
N PRO A 605 17.48 -11.52 -8.43
CA PRO A 605 16.35 -11.84 -7.52
C PRO A 605 16.78 -12.47 -6.19
N ARG A 606 17.84 -13.28 -6.19
CA ARG A 606 18.38 -13.91 -4.96
C ARG A 606 18.93 -12.88 -3.97
N THR A 607 19.53 -11.80 -4.48
CA THR A 607 20.06 -10.72 -3.64
C THR A 607 18.94 -9.84 -3.08
N VAL A 608 17.86 -9.63 -3.84
CA VAL A 608 16.64 -8.98 -3.36
C VAL A 608 16.05 -9.77 -2.19
N PHE A 609 15.83 -11.08 -2.35
CA PHE A 609 15.33 -11.94 -1.27
C PHE A 609 16.21 -11.90 -0.01
N PHE A 610 17.53 -11.97 -0.19
CA PHE A 610 18.47 -11.87 0.93
C PHE A 610 18.36 -10.52 1.64
N SER A 611 18.20 -9.42 0.89
CA SER A 611 18.09 -8.07 1.46
C SER A 611 16.80 -7.89 2.24
N GLN A 612 15.69 -8.45 1.74
CA GLN A 612 14.41 -8.49 2.44
C GLN A 612 14.51 -9.22 3.78
N MET A 613 15.19 -10.37 3.79
CA MET A 613 15.46 -11.15 5.00
C MET A 613 16.35 -10.42 5.99
N LEU A 614 17.42 -9.77 5.52
CA LEU A 614 18.34 -9.03 6.38
C LEU A 614 17.64 -7.85 7.06
N GLY A 615 16.85 -7.09 6.30
CA GLY A 615 16.09 -5.96 6.83
C GLY A 615 15.13 -6.38 7.93
N SER A 616 14.32 -7.43 7.71
CA SER A 616 13.39 -7.91 8.75
C SER A 616 14.09 -8.52 9.97
N PHE A 617 15.24 -9.18 9.76
CA PHE A 617 16.04 -9.73 10.85
C PHE A 617 16.58 -8.63 11.79
N VAL A 618 16.99 -7.49 11.23
CA VAL A 618 17.48 -6.32 11.99
C VAL A 618 16.32 -5.52 12.61
N GLY A 619 15.23 -5.31 11.86
CA GLY A 619 14.11 -4.45 12.29
C GLY A 619 13.26 -5.04 13.43
N VAL A 620 12.95 -6.34 13.38
CA VAL A 620 12.03 -6.97 14.35
C VAL A 620 12.48 -6.86 15.82
N PRO A 621 13.75 -7.12 16.19
CA PRO A 621 14.22 -6.91 17.57
C PRO A 621 14.04 -5.46 18.06
N ILE A 622 14.17 -4.49 17.16
CA ILE A 622 14.02 -3.07 17.47
C ILE A 622 12.55 -2.75 17.70
N ASN A 623 11.65 -3.28 16.87
CA ASN A 623 10.22 -3.17 17.08
C ASN A 623 9.82 -3.70 18.47
N TYR A 624 10.32 -4.88 18.86
CA TYR A 624 10.09 -5.41 20.20
C TYR A 624 10.63 -4.48 21.31
N ALA A 625 11.85 -3.96 21.15
CA ALA A 625 12.47 -3.06 22.12
C ALA A 625 11.66 -1.76 22.31
N VAL A 626 11.10 -1.21 21.23
CA VAL A 626 10.23 -0.03 21.29
C VAL A 626 8.93 -0.34 22.00
N ILE A 627 8.25 -1.43 21.65
CA ILE A 627 7.01 -1.86 22.32
C ILE A 627 7.26 -1.99 23.83
N ARG A 628 8.36 -2.66 24.21
CA ARG A 628 8.74 -2.83 25.61
C ARG A 628 8.98 -1.49 26.31
N TRP A 629 9.75 -0.61 25.67
CA TRP A 629 10.04 0.72 26.20
C TRP A 629 8.77 1.56 26.40
N VAL A 630 7.85 1.56 25.42
CA VAL A 630 6.58 2.31 25.52
C VAL A 630 5.70 1.76 26.64
N ILE A 631 5.52 0.44 26.74
CA ILE A 631 4.69 -0.16 27.79
C ILE A 631 5.26 0.15 29.19
N ASP A 632 6.58 0.04 29.37
CA ASP A 632 7.22 0.27 30.67
C ASP A 632 7.23 1.76 31.08
N THR A 633 7.19 2.70 30.13
CA THR A 633 7.28 4.15 30.41
C THR A 633 5.94 4.88 30.33
N LYS A 634 5.00 4.40 29.52
CA LYS A 634 3.72 5.06 29.20
C LYS A 634 2.49 4.17 29.41
N GLY A 635 2.64 2.99 29.99
CA GLY A 635 1.53 2.06 30.21
C GLY A 635 0.33 2.67 30.95
N ASP A 636 0.56 3.55 31.92
CA ASP A 636 -0.51 4.21 32.69
C ASP A 636 -1.32 5.25 31.89
N TYR A 637 -0.76 5.79 30.82
CA TYR A 637 -1.52 6.63 29.88
C TYR A 637 -2.32 5.77 28.90
N LEU A 638 -1.69 4.69 28.41
CA LEU A 638 -2.30 3.78 27.43
C LEU A 638 -3.46 2.96 28.00
N ASN A 639 -3.47 2.68 29.30
CA ASN A 639 -4.57 1.98 29.97
C ASN A 639 -5.71 2.92 30.41
N GLY A 640 -5.57 4.23 30.23
CA GLY A 640 -6.56 5.24 30.63
C GLY A 640 -6.61 5.54 32.14
N THR A 641 -5.66 5.07 32.94
CA THR A 641 -5.60 5.40 34.39
C THR A 641 -5.13 6.82 34.66
N LEU A 642 -4.28 7.35 33.78
CA LEU A 642 -3.85 8.74 33.78
C LEU A 642 -4.27 9.38 32.46
N GLU A 643 -4.95 10.51 32.54
CA GLU A 643 -5.19 11.34 31.37
C GLU A 643 -3.86 11.94 30.90
N ASP A 644 -3.50 11.63 29.65
CA ASP A 644 -2.41 12.32 29.01
C ASP A 644 -2.84 13.75 28.70
N LEU A 645 -2.36 14.71 29.49
CA LEU A 645 -2.54 16.15 29.28
C LEU A 645 -2.13 16.60 27.87
N THR A 646 -1.40 15.75 27.15
CA THR A 646 -0.83 16.04 25.85
C THR A 646 -1.61 15.40 24.71
N HIS A 647 -2.56 14.49 25.02
CA HIS A 647 -3.39 13.75 24.08
C HIS A 647 -2.61 13.08 22.93
N GLU A 648 -1.32 12.83 23.13
CA GLU A 648 -0.45 12.17 22.16
C GLU A 648 -0.47 10.65 22.36
N TRP A 649 -0.63 10.20 23.59
CA TRP A 649 -0.56 8.80 24.02
C TRP A 649 -1.95 8.27 24.40
N THR A 650 -2.87 8.29 23.44
CA THR A 650 -4.26 7.86 23.69
C THR A 650 -4.48 6.36 23.51
N GLY A 651 -3.56 5.65 22.84
CA GLY A 651 -3.72 4.22 22.56
C GLY A 651 -4.95 3.89 21.71
N GLN A 652 -5.49 4.83 20.93
CA GLN A 652 -6.76 4.68 20.20
C GLN A 652 -6.85 3.39 19.38
N SER A 653 -5.78 3.03 18.66
CA SER A 653 -5.70 1.79 17.89
C SER A 653 -5.82 0.54 18.77
N LEU A 654 -5.24 0.55 19.97
CA LEU A 654 -5.39 -0.54 20.94
C LEU A 654 -6.81 -0.63 21.49
N THR A 655 -7.43 0.51 21.81
CA THR A 655 -8.83 0.57 22.27
C THR A 655 -9.80 0.05 21.21
N SER A 656 -9.58 0.42 19.95
CA SER A 656 -10.36 -0.09 18.82
C SER A 656 -10.20 -1.61 18.65
N SER A 657 -8.96 -2.12 18.74
CA SER A 657 -8.71 -3.57 18.71
C SER A 657 -9.34 -4.31 19.89
N LEU A 658 -9.26 -3.75 21.10
CA LEU A 658 -9.91 -4.33 22.29
C LEU A 658 -11.43 -4.37 22.14
N THR A 659 -12.01 -3.31 21.60
CA THR A 659 -13.46 -3.21 21.34
C THR A 659 -13.92 -4.28 20.35
N MET A 660 -13.25 -4.41 19.21
CA MET A 660 -13.59 -5.44 18.22
C MET A 660 -13.38 -6.87 18.77
N ALA A 661 -12.25 -7.11 19.44
CA ALA A 661 -11.97 -8.40 20.05
C ALA A 661 -13.02 -8.78 21.10
N THR A 662 -13.51 -7.82 21.89
CA THR A 662 -14.58 -8.04 22.87
C THR A 662 -15.90 -8.42 22.18
N GLN A 663 -16.27 -7.72 21.12
CA GLN A 663 -17.50 -8.02 20.38
C GLN A 663 -17.48 -9.42 19.75
N TYR A 664 -16.41 -9.76 19.02
CA TYR A 664 -16.37 -11.02 18.27
C TYR A 664 -15.91 -12.22 19.10
N VAL A 665 -15.03 -12.06 20.08
CA VAL A 665 -14.50 -13.18 20.87
C VAL A 665 -15.32 -13.44 22.12
N LEU A 666 -15.52 -12.41 22.96
CA LEU A 666 -16.19 -12.57 24.25
C LEU A 666 -17.70 -12.76 24.10
N ILE A 667 -18.37 -11.81 23.45
CA ILE A 667 -19.82 -11.86 23.26
C ILE A 667 -20.19 -12.94 22.23
N GLY A 668 -19.44 -12.96 21.14
CA GLY A 668 -19.55 -13.96 20.09
C GLY A 668 -20.51 -13.55 18.96
N PRO A 669 -20.20 -13.84 17.68
CA PRO A 669 -20.95 -13.27 16.56
C PRO A 669 -22.39 -13.78 16.47
N LYS A 670 -22.65 -15.03 16.91
CA LYS A 670 -24.00 -15.60 16.95
C LYS A 670 -24.93 -14.82 17.86
N ARG A 671 -24.44 -14.39 19.03
CA ARG A 671 -25.20 -13.60 19.99
C ARG A 671 -25.30 -12.14 19.51
N LEU A 672 -24.19 -11.59 19.03
CA LEU A 672 -24.13 -10.23 18.52
C LEU A 672 -25.14 -10.03 17.39
N PHE A 673 -25.10 -10.86 16.34
CA PHE A 673 -25.99 -10.74 15.17
C PHE A 673 -27.45 -11.12 15.43
N SER A 674 -27.77 -11.71 16.59
CA SER A 674 -29.17 -11.89 17.01
C SER A 674 -29.79 -10.60 17.56
N GLY A 675 -28.98 -9.63 17.96
CA GLY A 675 -29.45 -8.32 18.39
C GLY A 675 -29.95 -7.48 17.21
N GLU A 676 -31.02 -6.71 17.42
CA GLU A 676 -31.65 -5.89 16.38
C GLU A 676 -30.68 -4.92 15.71
N LEU A 677 -29.72 -4.37 16.47
CA LEU A 677 -28.70 -3.44 16.00
C LEU A 677 -27.73 -4.07 14.99
N TYR A 678 -27.32 -5.32 15.21
CA TYR A 678 -26.26 -5.98 14.44
C TYR A 678 -26.79 -6.99 13.40
N HIS A 679 -28.09 -7.30 13.43
CA HIS A 679 -28.72 -8.22 12.48
C HIS A 679 -28.45 -7.89 10.99
N PRO A 680 -28.35 -6.61 10.56
CA PRO A 680 -28.03 -6.29 9.16
C PRO A 680 -26.58 -6.60 8.75
N LEU A 681 -25.64 -6.73 9.69
CA LEU A 681 -24.20 -6.78 9.36
C LEU A 681 -23.82 -7.93 8.42
N PRO A 682 -24.25 -9.19 8.61
CA PRO A 682 -23.86 -10.30 7.73
C PRO A 682 -24.32 -10.13 6.28
N TYR A 683 -25.34 -9.32 6.01
CA TYR A 683 -25.78 -9.03 4.64
C TYR A 683 -24.74 -8.22 3.85
N GLY A 684 -23.77 -7.58 4.52
CA GLY A 684 -22.62 -6.94 3.89
C GLY A 684 -21.86 -7.90 2.98
N PHE A 685 -21.65 -9.16 3.40
CA PHE A 685 -21.01 -10.18 2.58
C PHE A 685 -21.75 -10.45 1.27
N LEU A 686 -23.09 -10.45 1.31
CA LEU A 686 -23.93 -10.67 0.15
C LEU A 686 -23.87 -9.46 -0.80
N VAL A 687 -23.96 -8.24 -0.26
CA VAL A 687 -23.81 -7.00 -1.04
C VAL A 687 -22.45 -6.95 -1.73
N GLY A 688 -21.38 -7.32 -1.03
CA GLY A 688 -20.04 -7.42 -1.56
C GLY A 688 -19.91 -8.42 -2.71
N ALA A 689 -20.58 -9.57 -2.64
CA ALA A 689 -20.53 -10.58 -3.71
C ALA A 689 -21.39 -10.22 -4.94
N ILE A 690 -22.55 -9.60 -4.72
CA ILE A 690 -23.50 -9.27 -5.79
C ILE A 690 -23.05 -8.03 -6.58
N THR A 691 -22.50 -7.01 -5.90
CA THR A 691 -22.20 -5.71 -6.54
C THR A 691 -21.21 -5.82 -7.71
N PRO A 692 -20.06 -6.52 -7.60
CA PRO A 692 -19.17 -6.78 -8.73
C PRO A 692 -19.84 -7.53 -9.88
N THR A 693 -20.75 -8.46 -9.56
CA THR A 693 -21.50 -9.24 -10.56
C THR A 693 -22.43 -8.35 -11.38
N ILE A 694 -23.14 -7.43 -10.71
CA ILE A 694 -23.97 -6.42 -11.38
C ILE A 694 -23.10 -5.51 -12.25
N LEU A 695 -22.00 -4.99 -11.70
CA LEU A 695 -21.08 -4.11 -12.45
C LEU A 695 -20.47 -4.80 -13.67
N TYR A 696 -20.15 -6.09 -13.55
CA TYR A 696 -19.66 -6.88 -14.67
C TYR A 696 -20.73 -7.09 -15.75
N GLY A 697 -21.98 -7.36 -15.36
CA GLY A 697 -23.11 -7.44 -16.29
C GLY A 697 -23.35 -6.12 -17.02
N LEU A 698 -23.26 -5.00 -16.30
CA LEU A 698 -23.35 -3.65 -16.88
C LEU A 698 -22.17 -3.36 -17.82
N HIS A 699 -20.95 -3.76 -17.45
CA HIS A 699 -19.76 -3.62 -18.30
C HIS A 699 -19.92 -4.37 -19.63
N ARG A 700 -20.44 -5.60 -19.59
CA ARG A 700 -20.72 -6.38 -20.81
C ARG A 700 -21.83 -5.78 -21.67
N ARG A 701 -22.84 -5.18 -21.05
CA ARG A 701 -23.98 -4.57 -21.76
C ARG A 701 -23.65 -3.19 -22.32
N PHE A 702 -22.81 -2.42 -21.63
CA PHE A 702 -22.47 -1.04 -21.96
C PHE A 702 -20.94 -0.83 -21.94
N PRO A 703 -20.20 -1.35 -22.92
CA PRO A 703 -18.74 -1.26 -22.95
C PRO A 703 -18.22 0.19 -23.00
N ASN A 704 -19.00 1.11 -23.60
CA ASN A 704 -18.63 2.53 -23.71
C ASN A 704 -18.65 3.27 -22.36
N ALA A 705 -19.41 2.78 -21.37
CA ALA A 705 -19.54 3.41 -20.06
C ALA A 705 -18.35 3.11 -19.11
N LYS A 706 -17.43 2.22 -19.51
CA LYS A 706 -16.19 1.89 -18.75
C LYS A 706 -16.42 1.53 -17.28
N PHE A 707 -17.44 0.70 -17.02
CA PHE A 707 -17.74 0.17 -15.68
C PHE A 707 -16.58 -0.65 -15.08
N ASN A 708 -15.59 -1.06 -15.86
CA ASN A 708 -14.35 -1.66 -15.39
C ASN A 708 -13.52 -0.72 -14.50
N LEU A 709 -13.73 0.60 -14.56
CA LEU A 709 -13.05 1.58 -13.71
C LEU A 709 -13.73 1.74 -12.34
N TRP A 710 -14.99 1.32 -12.21
CA TRP A 710 -15.77 1.45 -10.98
C TRP A 710 -15.50 0.26 -10.05
N ASN A 711 -14.39 0.31 -9.33
CA ASN A 711 -14.04 -0.76 -8.41
C ASN A 711 -14.86 -0.70 -7.11
N SER A 712 -15.84 -1.59 -6.98
CA SER A 712 -16.71 -1.65 -5.80
C SER A 712 -15.96 -2.04 -4.51
N THR A 713 -14.85 -2.78 -4.61
CA THR A 713 -14.05 -3.13 -3.43
C THR A 713 -13.45 -1.88 -2.79
N ILE A 714 -12.87 -1.01 -3.61
CA ILE A 714 -12.27 0.26 -3.16
C ILE A 714 -13.36 1.17 -2.59
N PHE A 715 -14.53 1.20 -3.23
CA PHE A 715 -15.68 1.96 -2.75
C PHE A 715 -16.15 1.50 -1.36
N PHE A 716 -16.36 0.19 -1.17
CA PHE A 716 -16.79 -0.35 0.12
C PHE A 716 -15.72 -0.20 1.21
N CYS A 717 -14.45 -0.41 0.89
CA CYS A 717 -13.38 -0.18 1.85
C CYS A 717 -13.27 1.30 2.26
N SER A 718 -13.42 2.22 1.31
CA SER A 718 -13.39 3.65 1.64
C SER A 718 -14.62 4.09 2.44
N LEU A 719 -15.77 3.41 2.24
CA LEU A 719 -16.96 3.57 3.07
C LEU A 719 -16.79 3.01 4.48
N SER A 720 -15.90 2.03 4.69
CA SER A 720 -15.65 1.44 6.02
C SER A 720 -14.67 2.23 6.87
N ASN A 721 -14.07 3.29 6.33
CA ASN A 721 -13.21 4.18 7.10
C ASN A 721 -14.02 4.99 8.12
N PHE A 722 -13.46 5.12 9.31
CA PHE A 722 -14.02 5.94 10.38
C PHE A 722 -13.61 7.40 10.23
N TYR A 723 -14.59 8.30 10.13
CA TYR A 723 -14.37 9.73 9.91
C TYR A 723 -14.58 10.59 11.19
N GLY A 724 -14.82 9.96 12.34
CA GLY A 724 -15.10 10.67 13.61
C GLY A 724 -13.92 11.38 14.25
N ASN A 725 -12.69 11.12 13.79
CA ASN A 725 -11.52 11.85 14.26
C ASN A 725 -11.07 12.88 13.21
N ILE A 726 -10.68 12.38 12.04
CA ILE A 726 -10.16 13.19 10.94
C ILE A 726 -10.98 12.89 9.68
N SER A 727 -11.65 13.92 9.17
CA SER A 727 -12.43 13.88 7.92
C SER A 727 -11.95 14.92 6.90
N THR A 728 -10.97 15.76 7.26
CA THR A 728 -10.36 16.73 6.35
C THR A 728 -9.48 16.07 5.27
N GLY A 729 -9.06 16.86 4.27
CA GLY A 729 -8.15 16.42 3.21
C GLY A 729 -8.83 15.88 1.96
N TYR A 730 -10.00 15.25 2.05
CA TYR A 730 -10.66 14.59 0.90
C TYR A 730 -10.96 15.53 -0.26
N THR A 731 -11.54 16.70 0.02
CA THR A 731 -11.83 17.71 -1.01
C THR A 731 -10.56 18.32 -1.60
N SER A 732 -9.49 18.48 -0.80
CA SER A 732 -8.24 19.08 -1.28
C SER A 732 -7.42 18.07 -2.09
N GLY A 733 -7.36 16.82 -1.63
CA GLY A 733 -6.74 15.70 -2.34
C GLY A 733 -7.37 15.49 -3.71
N ILE A 734 -8.70 15.55 -3.83
CA ILE A 734 -9.36 15.35 -5.13
C ILE A 734 -9.14 16.52 -6.10
N ILE A 735 -9.03 17.77 -5.59
CA ILE A 735 -8.65 18.93 -6.40
C ILE A 735 -7.21 18.77 -6.89
N GLY A 736 -6.27 18.41 -6.01
CA GLY A 736 -4.87 18.14 -6.38
C GLY A 736 -4.76 17.01 -7.41
N GLY A 737 -5.48 15.91 -7.16
CA GLY A 737 -5.63 14.78 -8.06
C GLY A 737 -6.18 15.17 -9.44
N PHE A 738 -7.21 16.02 -9.48
CA PHE A 738 -7.74 16.52 -10.75
C PHE A 738 -6.70 17.36 -11.51
N VAL A 739 -6.00 18.26 -10.84
CA VAL A 739 -4.98 19.10 -11.49
C VAL A 739 -3.83 18.26 -12.04
N VAL A 740 -3.32 17.32 -11.24
CA VAL A 740 -2.13 16.52 -11.60
C VAL A 740 -2.50 15.35 -12.51
N MET A 741 -3.41 14.48 -12.06
CA MET A 741 -3.71 13.21 -12.72
C MET A 741 -4.72 13.32 -13.85
N TYR A 742 -5.55 14.35 -13.89
CA TYR A 742 -6.52 14.53 -14.97
C TYR A 742 -6.10 15.64 -15.94
N TRP A 743 -5.88 16.85 -15.45
CA TRP A 743 -5.61 18.02 -16.28
C TRP A 743 -4.18 18.02 -16.85
N ALA A 744 -3.15 17.94 -15.99
CA ALA A 744 -1.76 17.94 -16.45
C ALA A 744 -1.45 16.69 -17.29
N TYR A 745 -1.97 15.53 -16.90
CA TYR A 745 -1.86 14.31 -17.69
C TYR A 745 -2.42 14.44 -19.11
N ARG A 746 -3.55 15.15 -19.32
CA ARG A 746 -4.20 15.25 -20.64
C ARG A 746 -3.69 16.42 -21.49
N HIS A 747 -3.41 17.56 -20.88
CA HIS A 747 -3.06 18.79 -21.60
C HIS A 747 -1.55 19.05 -21.66
N HIS A 748 -0.80 18.57 -20.66
CA HIS A 748 0.64 18.80 -20.52
C HIS A 748 1.39 17.52 -20.17
N TYR A 749 1.10 16.46 -20.94
CA TYR A 749 1.58 15.11 -20.67
C TYR A 749 3.12 15.01 -20.57
N GLU A 750 3.87 15.73 -21.41
CA GLU A 750 5.34 15.74 -21.35
C GLU A 750 5.88 16.26 -20.02
N LEU A 751 5.26 17.32 -19.49
CA LEU A 751 5.62 17.89 -18.19
C LEU A 751 5.24 16.93 -17.06
N TRP A 752 4.03 16.38 -17.13
CA TRP A 752 3.56 15.39 -16.16
C TRP A 752 4.53 14.21 -16.10
N ALA A 753 4.79 13.55 -17.22
CA ALA A 753 5.62 12.35 -17.22
C ALA A 753 7.09 12.62 -16.85
N ARG A 754 7.62 13.82 -17.10
CA ARG A 754 8.99 14.19 -16.75
C ARG A 754 9.20 14.50 -15.26
N TYR A 755 8.19 15.04 -14.58
CA TYR A 755 8.34 15.56 -13.20
C TYR A 755 7.40 14.93 -12.18
N ASN A 756 6.30 14.27 -12.58
CA ASN A 756 5.27 13.78 -11.64
C ASN A 756 5.84 12.84 -10.57
N TYR A 757 6.59 11.80 -10.95
CA TYR A 757 7.20 10.87 -10.00
C TYR A 757 8.27 11.55 -9.12
N ILE A 758 9.01 12.51 -9.67
CA ILE A 758 10.02 13.28 -8.94
C ILE A 758 9.36 14.19 -7.90
N LEU A 759 8.25 14.84 -8.27
CA LEU A 759 7.45 15.66 -7.37
C LEU A 759 6.79 14.82 -6.28
N ALA A 760 6.29 13.62 -6.63
CA ALA A 760 5.76 12.66 -5.65
C ALA A 760 6.79 12.37 -4.55
N ALA A 761 7.97 11.92 -4.96
CA ALA A 761 9.06 11.61 -4.03
C ALA A 761 9.52 12.83 -3.24
N ALA A 762 9.56 14.02 -3.86
CA ALA A 762 9.99 15.26 -3.20
C ALA A 762 9.00 15.73 -2.14
N PHE A 763 7.70 15.66 -2.43
CA PHE A 763 6.63 16.06 -1.50
C PHE A 763 6.60 15.12 -0.30
N ASP A 764 6.62 13.81 -0.53
CA ASP A 764 6.64 12.81 0.54
C ASP A 764 7.92 12.94 1.39
N SER A 765 9.09 13.10 0.76
CA SER A 765 10.35 13.26 1.50
C SER A 765 10.38 14.56 2.30
N GLY A 766 9.92 15.68 1.71
CA GLY A 766 9.91 16.99 2.34
C GLY A 766 8.98 17.05 3.56
N TYR A 767 7.78 16.49 3.43
CA TYR A 767 6.84 16.36 4.55
C TYR A 767 7.39 15.46 5.66
N ASN A 768 7.85 14.25 5.35
CA ASN A 768 8.34 13.33 6.37
C ASN A 768 9.58 13.88 7.10
N PHE A 769 10.47 14.58 6.37
CA PHE A 769 11.62 15.25 6.98
C PHE A 769 11.18 16.40 7.90
N ASN A 770 10.15 17.16 7.51
CA ASN A 770 9.57 18.19 8.37
C ASN A 770 8.95 17.59 9.63
N ALA A 771 8.10 16.57 9.51
CA ALA A 771 7.47 15.89 10.63
C ALA A 771 8.50 15.33 11.63
N LEU A 772 9.60 14.74 11.12
CA LEU A 772 10.71 14.27 11.95
C LEU A 772 11.38 15.42 12.71
N ILE A 773 11.65 16.56 12.07
CA ILE A 773 12.27 17.73 12.70
C ILE A 773 11.33 18.37 13.73
N ILE A 774 10.04 18.52 13.41
CA ILE A 774 9.02 19.01 14.34
C ILE A 774 9.04 18.13 15.59
N TYR A 775 8.98 16.82 15.40
CA TYR A 775 9.02 15.87 16.50
C TYR A 775 10.29 15.99 17.34
N LEU A 776 11.48 15.93 16.73
CA LEU A 776 12.75 15.93 17.46
C LEU A 776 13.01 17.25 18.20
N CYS A 777 12.68 18.39 17.58
CA CYS A 777 13.01 19.71 18.12
C CYS A 777 11.94 20.27 19.05
N PHE A 778 10.66 19.98 18.79
CA PHE A 778 9.53 20.63 19.46
C PHE A 778 8.69 19.69 20.34
N CYS A 779 8.74 18.37 20.12
CA CYS A 779 7.96 17.41 20.91
C CYS A 779 8.82 16.51 21.82
N ALA A 780 9.96 16.00 21.34
CA ALA A 780 10.72 14.93 22.01
C ALA A 780 11.53 15.39 23.24
N GLY A 781 12.09 16.60 23.22
CA GLY A 781 12.97 17.12 24.28
C GLY A 781 12.27 18.12 25.23
N THR A 782 11.90 19.28 24.69
CA THR A 782 11.20 20.35 25.43
C THR A 782 10.03 20.81 24.59
N ARG A 783 8.80 20.77 25.15
CA ARG A 783 7.61 21.24 24.46
C ARG A 783 7.65 22.75 24.32
N ILE A 784 7.97 23.22 23.12
CA ILE A 784 7.78 24.61 22.76
C ILE A 784 6.45 24.65 22.03
N MET A 785 5.38 25.05 22.71
CA MET A 785 4.09 25.26 22.05
C MET A 785 4.07 26.63 21.38
N MET A 786 3.52 26.68 20.18
CA MET A 786 3.33 27.95 19.49
C MET A 786 2.34 28.82 20.29
N PRO A 787 2.60 30.13 20.49
CA PRO A 787 1.66 31.01 21.17
C PRO A 787 0.28 30.96 20.52
N ASN A 788 -0.77 31.15 21.31
CA ASN A 788 -2.13 31.18 20.79
C ASN A 788 -2.36 32.47 19.98
N TRP A 789 -2.88 32.34 18.77
CA TRP A 789 -3.21 33.45 17.89
C TRP A 789 -4.33 33.06 16.92
N TRP A 790 -4.65 33.90 15.93
CA TRP A 790 -5.82 33.69 15.07
C TRP A 790 -5.84 32.33 14.35
N GLY A 791 -4.68 31.85 13.90
CA GLY A 791 -4.49 30.57 13.21
C GLY A 791 -4.11 29.39 14.12
N ASN A 792 -3.95 29.62 15.42
CA ASN A 792 -3.65 28.61 16.44
C ASN A 792 -4.46 28.93 17.71
N ASN A 793 -5.70 28.48 17.75
CA ASN A 793 -6.63 28.78 18.84
C ASN A 793 -6.73 27.59 19.79
N TRP A 794 -6.59 27.85 21.09
CA TRP A 794 -6.60 26.83 22.13
C TRP A 794 -7.93 26.09 22.31
N LYS A 795 -9.07 26.68 21.92
CA LYS A 795 -10.39 26.02 22.01
C LYS A 795 -10.68 25.13 20.81
N SER A 796 -10.41 25.64 19.61
CA SER A 796 -10.69 24.93 18.37
C SER A 796 -9.81 25.51 17.28
N VAL A 797 -8.94 24.67 16.73
CA VAL A 797 -8.06 25.02 15.60
C VAL A 797 -8.87 25.50 14.40
N GLU A 798 -10.02 24.86 14.14
CA GLU A 798 -10.92 25.19 13.01
C GLU A 798 -11.87 26.35 13.32
N ARG A 799 -11.89 26.83 14.57
CA ARG A 799 -12.79 27.87 15.10
C ARG A 799 -14.27 27.45 15.16
N CYS A 800 -14.52 26.14 15.25
CA CYS A 800 -15.85 25.57 15.44
C CYS A 800 -16.20 25.57 16.95
N PHE A 801 -16.63 26.70 17.52
CA PHE A 801 -16.77 26.86 18.98
C PHE A 801 -18.03 26.24 19.61
N ALA A 802 -18.91 25.64 18.81
CA ALA A 802 -20.16 25.02 19.26
C ALA A 802 -20.21 23.51 19.04
N MET A 803 -19.07 22.88 18.74
CA MET A 803 -18.98 21.42 18.83
C MET A 803 -18.70 21.01 20.28
N PRO A 804 -19.23 19.87 20.74
CA PRO A 804 -18.79 19.24 21.99
C PRO A 804 -17.27 19.04 21.93
N ASP A 805 -16.59 19.19 23.06
CA ASP A 805 -15.16 18.86 23.13
C ASP A 805 -14.98 17.38 22.78
N ALA A 806 -13.91 17.02 22.06
CA ALA A 806 -13.66 15.65 21.62
C ALA A 806 -13.49 14.62 22.77
N ALA A 807 -13.49 15.08 24.03
CA ALA A 807 -13.52 14.25 25.23
C ALA A 807 -14.95 13.86 25.68
N ASP A 808 -15.97 14.58 25.19
CA ASP A 808 -17.40 14.37 25.51
C ASP A 808 -18.14 13.62 24.37
N ALA A 809 -17.43 13.10 23.36
CA ALA A 809 -17.95 12.35 22.20
C ALA A 809 -17.20 11.02 22.03
#